data_AF-A0A1F3C0K0-F1
#
_entry.id   AF-A0A1F3C0K0-F1
#
_cell.length_a   1.000
_cell.length_b   1.000
_cell.length_c   1.000
_cell.angle_alpha   90.00
_cell.angle_beta   90.00
_cell.angle_gamma   90.00
#
_symmetry.space_group_name_H-M   'P 1'
#
loop_
_entity.id
_entity.type
_entity.pdbx_description
1 polymer ?
#
loop_
_entity_poly.entity_id
_entity_poly.type
_entity_poly.pdbx_seq_one_letter_code
_entity_poly.pdbx_strand_id
1 'polypeptide(L)'
;MDLGWKGESLAAQNIAITDDDSYVADPSAMLDVKSVNKGVLLPRLTTAQRNLVSNPATGLLVFDTDENNYYFYNGTAWVNVSSGTQVWNKTGSNIHLTDSTNNVGIGTNTPFGKLEVKADASIGINDPIFQVVNDLGDTIFAVYKNGVRINVEDSPTKANTSKGGFAVGGFSPSKGGLTNEYLRVTPDSVRIYIEENNGVKANTSKGGFAVGGFSPSKMTVSDYLSVNSDSINVSKSLYIPRMTTTERDNLGFTPSEALIIFNTTDKCMQIYENDVWSNIWCFNCAPAFIIQPVTQTICSETNTNFFVSLTGTNLVYQWQISTDGGSTWSDISNGGTNPAYSGATSLSLSLVNVPVSFNGYKFRCNVSAACPPAVTSDAVVLNVGSTPPSITSQPNNQALSNSYTASFSIGSPGYGVAFQWQQSPDGTTWNDIANGGSSPVFSGATTVILNLSNVPPSYNNYKFRCIASNTCGTSATSNAVTLTISIPVLTTTEAYSITSTTALSGGNITSNGGAAVTARGVCWSISPNPTTADNYTTNGTGTGTFTSNLTGLTLGTTYYVRSYATNGIGTAYGNQISFYTNTVDIGQSYQGGIVAYVLQPSDPGYNEGQTHGLIAAPSDQSTGVEWGCYGTELSGADGIAIGTGAQNTIDIITGCTTTGIAAYIADTLILGGYSDWYLPSRDELNMLYLNKDAIGGFSTNGYWSSSEVNASHAWLQNFNNGNQYFSVEYDYFRVRCVRSF
;
A
#
# COMPACT_ATOMS: atom_id res chain seq x y z
N MET A 1 12.72 -2.85 -45.63
CA MET A 1 11.46 -2.93 -44.86
C MET A 1 11.90 -2.99 -43.42
N ASP A 2 11.91 -1.82 -42.79
CA ASP A 2 12.26 -1.58 -41.41
C ASP A 2 11.20 -2.21 -40.49
N LEU A 3 11.61 -2.74 -39.35
CA LEU A 3 10.88 -2.68 -38.08
C LEU A 3 11.85 -3.15 -36.97
N GLY A 4 12.65 -2.20 -36.49
CA GLY A 4 13.54 -2.38 -35.35
C GLY A 4 12.82 -2.67 -34.02
N TRP A 5 13.56 -3.28 -33.09
CA TRP A 5 13.17 -3.34 -31.70
C TRP A 5 14.32 -2.86 -30.81
N LYS A 6 14.12 -1.72 -30.15
CA LYS A 6 14.92 -1.21 -29.03
C LYS A 6 14.20 -1.58 -27.73
N GLY A 7 14.98 -2.02 -26.74
CA GLY A 7 14.48 -2.61 -25.48
C GLY A 7 13.97 -1.62 -24.44
N GLU A 8 13.55 -2.15 -23.29
CA GLU A 8 13.35 -1.41 -22.05
C GLU A 8 13.39 -2.33 -20.83
N SER A 9 13.73 -1.75 -19.68
CA SER A 9 13.75 -2.40 -18.36
C SER A 9 12.41 -3.05 -18.02
N LEU A 10 12.44 -4.25 -17.45
CA LEU A 10 11.28 -4.91 -16.87
C LEU A 10 10.76 -4.09 -15.67
N ALA A 11 9.87 -3.12 -15.94
CA ALA A 11 8.85 -2.74 -14.98
C ALA A 11 8.07 -4.00 -14.60
N ALA A 12 7.60 -4.13 -13.35
CA ALA A 12 6.67 -5.19 -13.01
C ALA A 12 5.45 -5.08 -13.96
N GLN A 13 5.39 -5.93 -14.97
CA GLN A 13 4.28 -5.97 -15.91
C GLN A 13 3.15 -6.70 -15.19
N ASN A 14 2.13 -5.96 -14.79
CA ASN A 14 0.84 -6.57 -14.51
C ASN A 14 0.28 -7.14 -15.82
N ILE A 15 -0.19 -8.37 -15.79
CA ILE A 15 -0.69 -9.04 -16.99
C ILE A 15 -2.21 -8.81 -17.06
N ALA A 16 -2.68 -8.08 -18.06
CA ALA A 16 -4.09 -8.07 -18.44
C ALA A 16 -4.40 -9.25 -19.38
N ILE A 17 -5.44 -10.03 -19.11
CA ILE A 17 -6.06 -10.95 -20.07
C ILE A 17 -7.45 -10.41 -20.38
N THR A 18 -7.62 -9.83 -21.56
CA THR A 18 -8.83 -9.09 -21.92
C THR A 18 -9.20 -9.24 -23.39
N ASP A 19 -10.49 -9.10 -23.71
CA ASP A 19 -11.00 -8.91 -25.08
C ASP A 19 -11.33 -7.45 -25.42
N ASP A 20 -10.95 -6.54 -24.53
CA ASP A 20 -10.99 -5.08 -24.68
C ASP A 20 -9.56 -4.52 -24.70
N ASP A 21 -9.08 -4.16 -25.90
CA ASP A 21 -7.74 -3.63 -26.15
C ASP A 21 -7.48 -2.27 -25.49
N SER A 22 -8.52 -1.59 -24.99
CA SER A 22 -8.39 -0.31 -24.27
C SER A 22 -8.21 -0.48 -22.76
N TYR A 23 -8.27 -1.72 -22.26
CA TYR A 23 -8.19 -1.98 -20.83
C TYR A 23 -6.76 -1.93 -20.31
N VAL A 24 -6.56 -1.11 -19.27
CA VAL A 24 -5.31 -1.03 -18.52
C VAL A 24 -5.47 -1.85 -17.24
N ALA A 25 -4.59 -2.83 -17.04
CA ALA A 25 -4.58 -3.65 -15.83
C ALA A 25 -4.42 -2.78 -14.57
N ASP A 26 -5.14 -3.13 -13.50
CA ASP A 26 -5.03 -2.44 -12.23
C ASP A 26 -3.58 -2.52 -11.67
N PRO A 27 -2.98 -1.40 -11.21
CA PRO A 27 -1.61 -1.40 -10.70
C PRO A 27 -1.38 -2.30 -9.47
N SER A 28 -2.44 -2.67 -8.75
CA SER A 28 -2.37 -3.56 -7.58
C SER A 28 -2.49 -5.05 -7.93
N ALA A 29 -2.87 -5.38 -9.17
CA ALA A 29 -3.07 -6.76 -9.61
C ALA A 29 -1.83 -7.27 -10.36
N MET A 30 -1.35 -8.47 -9.99
CA MET A 30 -0.32 -9.16 -10.78
C MET A 30 -0.90 -9.83 -12.03
N LEU A 31 -2.16 -10.26 -11.96
CA LEU A 31 -2.96 -10.79 -13.07
C LEU A 31 -4.36 -10.17 -12.98
N ASP A 32 -4.79 -9.52 -14.05
CA ASP A 32 -6.08 -8.85 -14.17
C ASP A 32 -6.84 -9.40 -15.39
N VAL A 33 -8.02 -9.99 -15.17
CA VAL A 33 -8.80 -10.64 -16.24
C VAL A 33 -10.11 -9.91 -16.44
N LYS A 34 -10.29 -9.27 -17.60
CA LYS A 34 -11.51 -8.54 -17.97
C LYS A 34 -12.11 -9.12 -19.24
N SER A 35 -13.37 -9.56 -19.18
CA SER A 35 -14.17 -9.78 -20.39
C SER A 35 -15.64 -9.58 -20.04
N VAL A 36 -16.42 -9.13 -21.03
CA VAL A 36 -17.88 -8.97 -20.88
C VAL A 36 -18.65 -10.25 -21.25
N ASN A 37 -17.99 -11.25 -21.83
CA ASN A 37 -18.65 -12.49 -22.31
C ASN A 37 -17.81 -13.78 -22.18
N LYS A 38 -16.58 -13.71 -21.65
CA LYS A 38 -15.71 -14.86 -21.36
C LYS A 38 -15.37 -14.91 -19.87
N GLY A 39 -14.99 -16.09 -19.38
CA GLY A 39 -14.55 -16.30 -18.00
C GLY A 39 -13.20 -17.03 -17.93
N VAL A 40 -12.68 -17.18 -16.71
CA VAL A 40 -11.46 -17.96 -16.45
C VAL A 40 -11.83 -19.43 -16.25
N LEU A 41 -11.23 -20.32 -17.03
CA LEU A 41 -11.36 -21.76 -16.86
C LEU A 41 -10.15 -22.31 -16.10
N LEU A 42 -10.36 -22.75 -14.87
CA LEU A 42 -9.32 -23.31 -14.01
C LEU A 42 -9.09 -24.81 -14.27
N PRO A 43 -7.95 -25.39 -13.82
CA PRO A 43 -7.72 -26.83 -13.93
C PRO A 43 -8.88 -27.63 -13.33
N ARG A 44 -9.43 -28.55 -14.12
CA ARG A 44 -10.56 -29.40 -13.76
C ARG A 44 -10.05 -30.78 -13.38
N LEU A 45 -10.23 -31.17 -12.13
CA LEU A 45 -9.75 -32.43 -11.57
C LEU A 45 -10.92 -33.19 -10.95
N THR A 46 -10.95 -34.51 -11.07
CA THR A 46 -11.78 -35.35 -10.19
C THR A 46 -11.30 -35.22 -8.74
N THR A 47 -12.12 -35.60 -7.76
CA THR A 47 -11.72 -35.57 -6.34
C THR A 47 -10.50 -36.43 -6.09
N ALA A 48 -10.42 -37.59 -6.75
CA ALA A 48 -9.25 -38.46 -6.69
C ALA A 48 -8.00 -37.76 -7.26
N GLN A 49 -8.09 -37.11 -8.41
CA GLN A 49 -6.96 -36.39 -9.02
C GLN A 49 -6.52 -35.17 -8.20
N ARG A 50 -7.45 -34.41 -7.63
CA ARG A 50 -7.16 -33.28 -6.73
C ARG A 50 -6.37 -33.74 -5.50
N ASN A 51 -6.79 -34.83 -4.87
CA ASN A 51 -6.12 -35.38 -3.68
C ASN A 51 -4.75 -36.00 -3.99
N LEU A 52 -4.47 -36.32 -5.26
CA LEU A 52 -3.17 -36.82 -5.74
C LEU A 52 -2.18 -35.70 -6.12
N VAL A 53 -2.58 -34.43 -6.08
CA VAL A 53 -1.64 -33.32 -6.27
C VAL A 53 -0.62 -33.33 -5.13
N SER A 54 0.62 -33.73 -5.44
CA SER A 54 1.72 -33.76 -4.46
C SER A 54 2.22 -32.35 -4.15
N ASN A 55 2.34 -32.01 -2.87
CA ASN A 55 2.84 -30.71 -2.39
C ASN A 55 2.17 -29.49 -3.06
N PRO A 56 0.83 -29.36 -2.98
CA PRO A 56 0.13 -28.22 -3.57
C PRO A 56 0.58 -26.91 -2.90
N ALA A 57 0.79 -25.87 -3.70
CA ALA A 57 1.12 -24.55 -3.18
C ALA A 57 -0.08 -23.94 -2.43
N THR A 58 0.19 -23.22 -1.34
CA THR A 58 -0.84 -22.42 -0.65
C THR A 58 -1.46 -21.41 -1.63
N GLY A 59 -2.79 -21.39 -1.70
CA GLY A 59 -3.56 -20.58 -2.64
C GLY A 59 -3.85 -21.25 -3.99
N LEU A 60 -3.35 -22.45 -4.25
CA LEU A 60 -3.62 -23.19 -5.49
C LEU A 60 -5.13 -23.45 -5.64
N LEU A 61 -5.73 -22.99 -6.74
CA LEU A 61 -7.17 -23.04 -7.01
C LEU A 61 -7.49 -24.00 -8.17
N VAL A 62 -8.47 -24.89 -7.96
CA VAL A 62 -8.92 -25.88 -8.95
C VAL A 62 -10.45 -25.99 -8.94
N PHE A 63 -11.02 -26.56 -10.00
CA PHE A 63 -12.42 -26.97 -10.05
C PHE A 63 -12.52 -28.49 -9.92
N ASP A 64 -13.20 -28.97 -8.89
CA ASP A 64 -13.47 -30.39 -8.68
C ASP A 64 -14.68 -30.82 -9.52
N THR A 65 -14.48 -31.76 -10.45
CA THR A 65 -15.52 -32.21 -11.38
C THR A 65 -16.49 -33.24 -10.80
N ASP A 66 -16.10 -33.97 -9.76
CA ASP A 66 -16.99 -34.94 -9.11
C ASP A 66 -17.95 -34.21 -8.18
N GLU A 67 -17.45 -33.17 -7.49
CA GLU A 67 -18.23 -32.36 -6.56
C GLU A 67 -18.83 -31.09 -7.19
N ASN A 68 -18.48 -30.75 -8.44
CA ASN A 68 -18.89 -29.54 -9.15
C ASN A 68 -18.64 -28.22 -8.40
N ASN A 69 -17.49 -28.10 -7.72
CA ASN A 69 -17.16 -26.97 -6.85
C ASN A 69 -15.72 -26.50 -7.00
N TYR A 70 -15.46 -25.22 -6.71
CA TYR A 70 -14.09 -24.70 -6.64
C TYR A 70 -13.43 -25.02 -5.30
N TYR A 71 -12.15 -25.37 -5.34
CA TYR A 71 -11.33 -25.69 -4.18
C TYR A 71 -10.01 -24.93 -4.21
N PHE A 72 -9.60 -24.34 -3.08
CA PHE A 72 -8.25 -23.81 -2.91
C PHE A 72 -7.47 -24.57 -1.82
N TYR A 73 -6.16 -24.70 -1.96
CA TYR A 73 -5.32 -25.30 -0.92
C TYR A 73 -4.89 -24.24 0.10
N ASN A 74 -5.21 -24.42 1.38
CA ASN A 74 -4.90 -23.40 2.42
C ASN A 74 -3.50 -23.57 3.06
N GLY A 75 -2.67 -24.47 2.52
CA GLY A 75 -1.37 -24.85 3.08
C GLY A 75 -1.38 -26.17 3.85
N THR A 76 -2.56 -26.63 4.28
CA THR A 76 -2.74 -27.90 5.03
C THR A 76 -3.80 -28.83 4.44
N ALA A 77 -4.83 -28.28 3.80
CA ALA A 77 -5.92 -29.05 3.20
C ALA A 77 -6.56 -28.31 2.02
N TRP A 78 -7.28 -29.07 1.18
CA TRP A 78 -8.17 -28.53 0.16
C TRP A 78 -9.45 -28.00 0.82
N VAL A 79 -9.76 -26.73 0.58
CA VAL A 79 -10.93 -26.02 1.13
C VAL A 79 -11.86 -25.63 -0.02
N ASN A 80 -13.13 -26.01 0.08
CA ASN A 80 -14.15 -25.66 -0.91
C ASN A 80 -14.52 -24.18 -0.79
N VAL A 81 -14.36 -23.43 -1.88
CA VAL A 81 -14.60 -21.97 -1.97
C VAL A 81 -16.08 -21.63 -1.86
N SER A 82 -16.94 -22.51 -2.39
CA SER A 82 -18.40 -22.46 -2.28
C SER A 82 -18.90 -22.92 -0.91
N SER A 83 -18.05 -23.56 -0.10
CA SER A 83 -18.35 -23.97 1.28
C SER A 83 -17.97 -22.92 2.33
N GLY A 84 -17.82 -21.65 1.93
CA GLY A 84 -17.87 -20.54 2.88
C GLY A 84 -19.26 -20.47 3.53
N THR A 85 -19.53 -21.39 4.47
CA THR A 85 -20.68 -21.49 5.38
C THR A 85 -21.90 -20.67 4.96
N GLN A 86 -22.58 -21.07 3.88
CA GLN A 86 -23.95 -20.62 3.66
C GLN A 86 -24.90 -21.67 4.19
N VAL A 87 -25.48 -21.40 5.37
CA VAL A 87 -26.94 -21.53 5.49
C VAL A 87 -27.55 -20.33 6.24
N TRP A 88 -26.86 -19.60 7.14
CA TRP A 88 -27.28 -18.23 7.52
C TRP A 88 -26.08 -17.37 7.98
N ASN A 89 -25.83 -16.23 7.34
CA ASN A 89 -24.77 -15.26 7.69
C ASN A 89 -25.40 -13.93 8.15
N LYS A 90 -24.97 -13.38 9.30
CA LYS A 90 -25.50 -12.13 9.89
C LYS A 90 -24.68 -10.92 9.46
N THR A 91 -25.34 -9.93 8.86
CA THR A 91 -24.85 -8.55 8.72
C THR A 91 -25.71 -7.63 9.59
N GLY A 92 -25.12 -6.97 10.59
CA GLY A 92 -25.90 -6.13 11.52
C GLY A 92 -26.72 -6.96 12.54
N SER A 93 -27.97 -6.59 12.84
CA SER A 93 -28.72 -7.06 14.02
C SER A 93 -29.69 -8.26 13.79
N ASN A 94 -29.19 -9.36 13.20
CA ASN A 94 -29.62 -10.81 13.31
C ASN A 94 -30.48 -11.40 12.15
N ILE A 95 -30.08 -12.48 11.43
CA ILE A 95 -29.91 -13.93 11.78
C ILE A 95 -28.65 -14.61 11.20
N HIS A 96 -28.21 -15.69 11.86
CA HIS A 96 -27.01 -16.52 11.61
C HIS A 96 -27.21 -18.05 11.86
N LEU A 97 -26.32 -18.91 11.33
CA LEU A 97 -26.07 -20.34 11.63
C LEU A 97 -24.55 -20.54 11.84
N THR A 98 -24.08 -20.70 13.09
CA THR A 98 -22.74 -21.26 13.40
C THR A 98 -22.73 -21.98 14.76
N ASP A 99 -23.48 -23.06 14.91
CA ASP A 99 -22.99 -24.06 15.85
C ASP A 99 -23.20 -25.47 15.30
N SER A 100 -22.42 -26.40 15.84
CA SER A 100 -22.46 -27.82 15.51
C SER A 100 -23.75 -28.51 15.95
N THR A 101 -24.73 -27.78 16.49
CA THR A 101 -25.97 -28.32 17.04
C THR A 101 -27.20 -28.05 16.16
N ASN A 102 -27.07 -27.30 15.05
CA ASN A 102 -28.16 -26.97 14.13
C ASN A 102 -29.32 -26.16 14.76
N ASN A 103 -29.02 -25.17 15.61
CA ASN A 103 -30.05 -24.31 16.21
C ASN A 103 -30.24 -22.96 15.46
N VAL A 104 -31.52 -22.61 15.26
CA VAL A 104 -32.17 -21.43 14.67
C VAL A 104 -32.30 -20.14 15.52
N GLY A 105 -31.54 -19.05 15.40
CA GLY A 105 -31.71 -17.87 16.29
C GLY A 105 -32.04 -16.53 15.62
N ILE A 106 -33.31 -16.07 15.62
CA ILE A 106 -33.76 -14.75 15.12
C ILE A 106 -33.68 -13.74 16.25
N GLY A 107 -32.86 -12.70 16.10
CA GLY A 107 -32.68 -11.71 17.17
C GLY A 107 -31.71 -12.12 18.30
N THR A 108 -31.08 -13.29 18.22
CA THR A 108 -30.17 -13.84 19.25
C THR A 108 -29.03 -14.65 18.63
N ASN A 109 -27.84 -14.61 19.24
CA ASN A 109 -26.68 -15.39 18.80
C ASN A 109 -26.50 -16.70 19.60
N THR A 110 -27.35 -16.94 20.61
CA THR A 110 -27.31 -18.12 21.50
C THR A 110 -28.72 -18.67 21.69
N PRO A 111 -29.34 -19.29 20.66
CA PRO A 111 -30.68 -19.84 20.77
C PRO A 111 -30.71 -21.01 21.76
N PHE A 112 -31.63 -20.98 22.72
CA PHE A 112 -31.88 -22.05 23.68
C PHE A 112 -32.59 -23.25 23.03
N GLY A 113 -33.46 -23.00 22.04
CA GLY A 113 -34.21 -24.02 21.31
C GLY A 113 -33.74 -24.20 19.86
N LYS A 114 -34.32 -25.20 19.17
CA LYS A 114 -34.05 -25.46 17.73
C LYS A 114 -34.43 -24.29 16.82
N LEU A 115 -35.44 -23.50 17.21
CA LEU A 115 -35.81 -22.23 16.59
C LEU A 115 -36.25 -21.27 17.69
N GLU A 116 -35.54 -20.15 17.84
CA GLU A 116 -35.83 -19.07 18.79
C GLU A 116 -35.96 -17.74 18.05
N VAL A 117 -36.99 -16.96 18.36
CA VAL A 117 -37.21 -15.60 17.85
C VAL A 117 -37.30 -14.65 19.03
N LYS A 118 -36.34 -13.73 19.15
CA LYS A 118 -36.15 -12.84 20.29
C LYS A 118 -36.21 -11.37 19.88
N ALA A 119 -36.99 -10.59 20.62
CA ALA A 119 -37.03 -9.13 20.47
C ALA A 119 -35.69 -8.47 20.88
N ASP A 120 -35.31 -7.40 20.17
CA ASP A 120 -34.25 -6.47 20.61
C ASP A 120 -34.83 -5.31 21.43
N ALA A 121 -34.00 -4.62 22.23
CA ALA A 121 -34.39 -3.48 23.07
C ALA A 121 -34.99 -2.31 22.27
N SER A 122 -34.71 -2.23 20.97
CA SER A 122 -35.14 -1.17 20.05
C SER A 122 -36.56 -1.35 19.47
N ILE A 123 -37.17 -2.53 19.60
CA ILE A 123 -38.52 -2.80 19.04
C ILE A 123 -39.61 -2.14 19.89
N GLY A 124 -40.52 -1.41 19.24
CA GLY A 124 -41.64 -0.75 19.90
C GLY A 124 -42.65 -1.77 20.46
N ILE A 125 -43.47 -1.34 21.42
CA ILE A 125 -44.47 -2.21 22.07
C ILE A 125 -45.52 -2.79 21.09
N ASN A 126 -45.71 -2.13 19.94
CA ASN A 126 -46.67 -2.50 18.90
C ASN A 126 -46.01 -3.14 17.67
N ASP A 127 -44.70 -3.32 17.67
CA ASP A 127 -43.96 -3.94 16.57
C ASP A 127 -43.88 -5.45 16.82
N PRO A 128 -44.25 -6.30 15.84
CA PRO A 128 -44.31 -7.74 16.05
C PRO A 128 -42.91 -8.37 16.07
N ILE A 129 -42.69 -9.25 17.05
CA ILE A 129 -41.53 -10.16 17.12
C ILE A 129 -41.65 -11.26 16.06
N PHE A 130 -42.88 -11.73 15.83
CA PHE A 130 -43.23 -12.69 14.80
C PHE A 130 -44.62 -12.35 14.25
N GLN A 131 -44.80 -12.38 12.93
CA GLN A 131 -46.07 -12.06 12.27
C GLN A 131 -46.34 -12.99 11.09
N VAL A 132 -47.58 -13.43 10.98
CA VAL A 132 -48.17 -14.13 9.83
C VAL A 132 -49.18 -13.17 9.19
N VAL A 133 -49.01 -12.89 7.90
CA VAL A 133 -49.93 -12.07 7.10
C VAL A 133 -50.67 -12.90 6.05
N ASN A 134 -51.88 -12.48 5.66
CA ASN A 134 -52.56 -13.02 4.48
C ASN A 134 -51.96 -12.42 3.18
N ASP A 135 -52.49 -12.83 2.03
CA ASP A 135 -52.14 -12.33 0.69
C ASP A 135 -52.49 -10.85 0.47
N LEU A 136 -53.36 -10.28 1.29
CA LEU A 136 -53.72 -8.86 1.30
C LEU A 136 -52.81 -8.02 2.21
N GLY A 137 -51.92 -8.64 2.97
CA GLY A 137 -50.99 -7.99 3.90
C GLY A 137 -51.52 -7.81 5.32
N ASP A 138 -52.73 -8.28 5.64
CA ASP A 138 -53.31 -8.20 6.98
C ASP A 138 -52.66 -9.23 7.93
N THR A 139 -52.31 -8.79 9.14
CA THR A 139 -51.88 -9.71 10.21
C THR A 139 -52.99 -10.69 10.55
N ILE A 140 -52.75 -12.00 10.45
CA ILE A 140 -53.66 -13.05 10.93
C ILE A 140 -53.23 -13.51 12.34
N PHE A 141 -51.93 -13.61 12.57
CA PHE A 141 -51.34 -13.99 13.85
C PHE A 141 -50.07 -13.19 14.09
N ALA A 142 -49.91 -12.57 15.24
CA ALA A 142 -48.68 -11.89 15.61
C ALA A 142 -48.35 -12.03 17.09
N VAL A 143 -47.06 -12.15 17.39
CA VAL A 143 -46.49 -12.12 18.73
C VAL A 143 -45.77 -10.79 18.91
N TYR A 144 -46.13 -10.05 19.94
CA TYR A 144 -45.53 -8.78 20.33
C TYR A 144 -44.79 -8.94 21.66
N LYS A 145 -44.03 -7.92 22.05
CA LYS A 145 -43.30 -7.89 23.34
C LYS A 145 -44.18 -8.20 24.55
N ASN A 146 -45.46 -7.81 24.50
CA ASN A 146 -46.39 -7.90 25.64
C ASN A 146 -47.62 -8.78 25.38
N GLY A 147 -47.68 -9.55 24.29
CA GLY A 147 -48.83 -10.43 24.05
C GLY A 147 -48.95 -10.98 22.64
N VAL A 148 -50.00 -11.76 22.42
CA VAL A 148 -50.32 -12.39 21.13
C VAL A 148 -51.62 -11.83 20.60
N ARG A 149 -51.65 -11.50 19.31
CA ARG A 149 -52.87 -11.12 18.58
C ARG A 149 -53.21 -12.19 17.56
N ILE A 150 -54.46 -12.63 17.56
CA ILE A 150 -55.02 -13.48 16.52
C ILE A 150 -56.18 -12.70 15.92
N ASN A 151 -56.05 -12.32 14.65
CA ASN A 151 -57.10 -11.65 13.92
C ASN A 151 -57.85 -12.69 13.11
N VAL A 152 -59.17 -12.69 13.25
CA VAL A 152 -60.06 -13.49 12.41
C VAL A 152 -60.64 -12.57 11.36
N GLU A 153 -60.55 -12.95 10.09
CA GLU A 153 -61.06 -12.17 8.97
C GLU A 153 -62.57 -11.91 9.14
N ASP A 154 -62.98 -10.64 9.18
CA ASP A 154 -64.38 -10.24 9.10
C ASP A 154 -64.67 -9.65 7.71
N SER A 155 -64.94 -10.53 6.75
CA SER A 155 -65.44 -10.09 5.45
C SER A 155 -66.92 -9.71 5.57
N PRO A 156 -67.32 -8.46 5.26
CA PRO A 156 -68.73 -8.04 5.30
C PRO A 156 -69.64 -8.86 4.39
N THR A 157 -69.05 -9.53 3.38
CA THR A 157 -69.79 -10.31 2.37
C THR A 157 -70.10 -11.76 2.78
N LYS A 158 -69.49 -12.28 3.87
CA LYS A 158 -69.74 -13.63 4.41
C LYS A 158 -70.48 -13.63 5.76
N ALA A 159 -71.11 -12.51 6.12
CA ALA A 159 -71.79 -12.29 7.40
C ALA A 159 -73.21 -12.89 7.50
N ASN A 160 -73.49 -13.97 6.78
CA ASN A 160 -74.80 -14.61 6.65
C ASN A 160 -74.84 -16.06 7.16
N THR A 161 -73.76 -16.54 7.79
CA THR A 161 -73.77 -17.80 8.56
C THR A 161 -73.14 -17.61 9.94
N SER A 162 -73.54 -18.44 10.90
CA SER A 162 -73.13 -18.38 12.31
C SER A 162 -71.61 -18.29 12.44
N LYS A 163 -71.11 -17.13 12.86
CA LYS A 163 -69.68 -16.95 13.16
C LYS A 163 -69.34 -17.72 14.44
N GLY A 164 -68.27 -18.52 14.39
CA GLY A 164 -67.78 -19.31 15.51
C GLY A 164 -67.32 -18.42 16.66
N GLY A 165 -68.01 -18.48 17.79
CA GLY A 165 -67.53 -17.93 19.05
C GLY A 165 -66.50 -18.86 19.70
N PHE A 166 -65.69 -18.32 20.59
CA PHE A 166 -64.87 -19.12 21.50
C PHE A 166 -65.78 -19.77 22.55
N ALA A 167 -66.19 -21.02 22.31
CA ALA A 167 -67.03 -21.79 23.22
C ALA A 167 -66.17 -22.72 24.06
N VAL A 168 -66.31 -22.64 25.38
CA VAL A 168 -65.63 -23.53 26.33
C VAL A 168 -66.69 -24.25 27.16
N GLY A 169 -66.83 -25.56 26.98
CA GLY A 169 -67.81 -26.37 27.69
C GLY A 169 -67.55 -27.87 27.56
N GLY A 170 -68.00 -28.65 28.54
CA GLY A 170 -67.95 -30.11 28.52
C GLY A 170 -69.25 -30.71 27.97
N PHE A 171 -69.14 -31.79 27.18
CA PHE A 171 -70.28 -32.57 26.70
C PHE A 171 -70.33 -33.90 27.46
N SER A 172 -71.35 -34.13 28.30
CA SER A 172 -71.56 -35.43 28.96
C SER A 172 -73.05 -35.77 29.09
N PRO A 173 -73.47 -36.99 28.71
CA PRO A 173 -74.84 -37.47 28.92
C PRO A 173 -75.10 -38.02 30.34
N SER A 174 -74.11 -38.01 31.25
CA SER A 174 -74.25 -38.52 32.62
C SER A 174 -73.51 -37.67 33.66
N LYS A 175 -74.11 -37.52 34.85
CA LYS A 175 -73.66 -36.63 35.94
C LYS A 175 -72.36 -37.16 36.59
N GLY A 176 -71.22 -36.59 36.19
CA GLY A 176 -69.94 -36.77 36.89
C GLY A 176 -69.80 -35.75 38.03
N GLY A 177 -69.52 -36.21 39.25
CA GLY A 177 -69.55 -35.43 40.49
C GLY A 177 -68.31 -34.58 40.79
N LEU A 178 -67.71 -33.90 39.81
CA LEU A 178 -66.63 -32.94 40.07
C LEU A 178 -66.76 -31.69 39.19
N THR A 179 -66.50 -30.52 39.79
CA THR A 179 -66.38 -29.21 39.13
C THR A 179 -65.10 -29.17 38.29
N ASN A 180 -65.19 -29.58 37.02
CA ASN A 180 -64.11 -29.32 36.08
C ASN A 180 -64.11 -27.82 35.73
N GLU A 181 -62.99 -27.14 36.00
CA GLU A 181 -62.75 -25.77 35.56
C GLU A 181 -62.36 -25.81 34.08
N TYR A 182 -63.27 -25.37 33.19
CA TYR A 182 -63.04 -25.44 31.74
C TYR A 182 -62.26 -24.24 31.20
N LEU A 183 -62.32 -23.08 31.87
CA LEU A 183 -61.54 -21.89 31.56
C LEU A 183 -61.37 -21.04 32.83
N ARG A 184 -60.13 -20.72 33.19
CA ARG A 184 -59.80 -19.75 34.24
C ARG A 184 -59.29 -18.46 33.61
N VAL A 185 -59.90 -17.33 33.96
CA VAL A 185 -59.39 -16.00 33.62
C VAL A 185 -58.97 -15.34 34.94
N THR A 186 -57.68 -15.07 35.09
CA THR A 186 -57.15 -14.27 36.22
C THR A 186 -57.09 -12.79 35.82
N PRO A 187 -56.94 -11.85 36.78
CA PRO A 187 -56.83 -10.41 36.49
C PRO A 187 -55.78 -10.05 35.43
N ASP A 188 -54.73 -10.86 35.29
CA ASP A 188 -53.63 -10.64 34.35
C ASP A 188 -53.84 -11.31 32.98
N SER A 189 -54.86 -12.18 32.82
CA SER A 189 -54.85 -13.18 31.74
C SER A 189 -55.53 -12.77 30.43
N VAL A 190 -56.49 -11.84 30.38
CA VAL A 190 -57.13 -11.41 29.12
C VAL A 190 -57.71 -9.99 29.24
N ARG A 191 -57.40 -9.11 28.27
CA ARG A 191 -58.15 -7.86 28.00
C ARG A 191 -58.99 -8.04 26.74
N ILE A 192 -60.31 -7.87 26.85
CA ILE A 192 -61.23 -7.88 25.69
C ILE A 192 -61.61 -6.43 25.39
N TYR A 193 -61.32 -5.97 24.17
CA TYR A 193 -61.77 -4.69 23.67
C TYR A 193 -63.02 -4.91 22.81
N ILE A 194 -64.09 -4.15 23.08
CA ILE A 194 -65.24 -4.06 22.18
C ILE A 194 -65.10 -2.72 21.47
N GLU A 195 -64.78 -2.74 20.18
CA GLU A 195 -64.83 -1.52 19.38
C GLU A 195 -66.28 -1.17 19.04
N GLU A 196 -66.72 0.01 19.49
CA GLU A 196 -67.97 0.61 19.00
C GLU A 196 -67.64 1.49 17.79
N ASN A 197 -67.57 0.89 16.59
CA ASN A 197 -67.45 1.68 15.38
C ASN A 197 -68.81 2.17 14.86
N ASN A 198 -68.88 3.50 14.70
CA ASN A 198 -69.83 4.33 13.96
C ASN A 198 -71.12 3.68 13.42
N GLY A 199 -72.20 3.87 14.17
CA GLY A 199 -73.47 4.35 13.61
C GLY A 199 -74.37 3.38 12.83
N VAL A 200 -73.94 2.17 12.47
CA VAL A 200 -74.82 1.19 11.79
C VAL A 200 -75.06 -0.03 12.69
N LYS A 201 -76.24 -0.07 13.33
CA LYS A 201 -76.66 -1.20 14.17
C LYS A 201 -77.13 -2.37 13.28
N ALA A 202 -76.50 -3.54 13.41
CA ALA A 202 -77.08 -4.79 12.93
C ALA A 202 -78.38 -5.10 13.69
N ASN A 203 -79.42 -5.54 12.98
CA ASN A 203 -80.80 -5.71 13.46
C ASN A 203 -81.12 -7.12 13.98
N THR A 204 -80.10 -7.94 14.27
CA THR A 204 -80.26 -9.28 14.87
C THR A 204 -79.27 -9.49 16.02
N SER A 205 -79.59 -10.44 16.90
CA SER A 205 -78.86 -10.70 18.15
C SER A 205 -77.37 -10.94 17.92
N LYS A 206 -76.55 -10.02 18.39
CA LYS A 206 -75.09 -10.19 18.45
C LYS A 206 -74.77 -11.34 19.42
N GLY A 207 -73.83 -12.21 19.05
CA GLY A 207 -73.29 -13.22 19.95
C GLY A 207 -72.57 -12.55 21.11
N GLY A 208 -73.23 -12.45 22.26
CA GLY A 208 -72.59 -12.09 23.53
C GLY A 208 -71.89 -13.30 24.15
N PHE A 209 -71.10 -13.04 25.19
CA PHE A 209 -70.54 -14.08 26.06
C PHE A 209 -71.69 -14.85 26.72
N ALA A 210 -72.01 -16.04 26.21
CA ALA A 210 -73.12 -16.85 26.70
C ALA A 210 -72.60 -17.97 27.60
N VAL A 211 -72.94 -17.91 28.90
CA VAL A 211 -72.78 -19.05 29.82
C VAL A 211 -74.17 -19.64 30.05
N GLY A 212 -74.40 -20.85 29.56
CA GLY A 212 -75.67 -21.54 29.71
C GLY A 212 -75.51 -23.06 29.68
N GLY A 213 -76.20 -23.76 30.58
CA GLY A 213 -76.32 -25.22 30.53
C GLY A 213 -77.47 -25.65 29.63
N PHE A 214 -77.23 -26.60 28.72
CA PHE A 214 -78.30 -27.20 27.92
C PHE A 214 -78.80 -28.48 28.62
N SER A 215 -80.01 -28.46 29.19
CA SER A 215 -80.63 -29.63 29.83
C SER A 215 -82.15 -29.66 29.59
N PRO A 216 -82.74 -30.82 29.29
CA PRO A 216 -84.17 -30.94 28.98
C PRO A 216 -85.12 -30.83 30.19
N SER A 217 -84.62 -30.61 31.42
CA SER A 217 -85.44 -30.55 32.65
C SER A 217 -85.25 -29.24 33.42
N LYS A 218 -86.35 -28.61 33.88
CA LYS A 218 -86.32 -27.40 34.70
C LYS A 218 -85.77 -27.71 36.10
N MET A 219 -84.67 -27.06 36.49
CA MET A 219 -84.10 -27.11 37.85
C MET A 219 -84.26 -25.74 38.54
N THR A 220 -84.24 -25.74 39.87
CA THR A 220 -84.08 -24.55 40.71
C THR A 220 -82.74 -23.83 40.42
N VAL A 221 -82.77 -22.51 40.52
CA VAL A 221 -81.71 -21.54 40.14
C VAL A 221 -80.30 -22.06 40.46
N SER A 222 -79.48 -22.18 39.43
CA SER A 222 -78.02 -22.29 39.54
C SER A 222 -77.44 -21.01 38.94
N ASP A 223 -76.67 -20.26 39.74
CA ASP A 223 -76.04 -19.02 39.27
C ASP A 223 -74.90 -19.37 38.30
N TYR A 224 -75.14 -19.19 37.00
CA TYR A 224 -74.15 -19.47 35.95
C TYR A 224 -73.14 -18.33 35.76
N LEU A 225 -73.39 -17.17 36.38
CA LEU A 225 -72.48 -16.04 36.45
C LEU A 225 -72.85 -15.19 37.68
N SER A 226 -72.00 -15.17 38.70
CA SER A 226 -72.13 -14.27 39.85
C SER A 226 -71.14 -13.13 39.69
N VAL A 227 -71.64 -11.89 39.62
CA VAL A 227 -70.82 -10.67 39.64
C VAL A 227 -71.12 -9.92 40.94
N ASN A 228 -70.16 -9.90 41.85
CA ASN A 228 -70.23 -9.20 43.15
C ASN A 228 -69.29 -7.98 43.18
N SER A 229 -69.23 -7.24 44.30
CA SER A 229 -68.35 -6.07 44.47
C SER A 229 -66.86 -6.37 44.27
N ASP A 230 -66.43 -7.63 44.44
CA ASP A 230 -65.06 -8.06 44.15
C ASP A 230 -64.86 -8.35 42.64
N SER A 231 -65.97 -8.46 41.88
CA SER A 231 -66.02 -8.78 40.44
C SER A 231 -66.27 -7.57 39.53
N ILE A 232 -66.58 -6.39 40.09
CA ILE A 232 -66.75 -5.11 39.37
C ILE A 232 -66.04 -4.02 40.15
N ASN A 233 -64.89 -3.57 39.65
CA ASN A 233 -64.20 -2.42 40.23
C ASN A 233 -64.52 -1.15 39.42
N VAL A 234 -65.11 -0.15 40.08
CA VAL A 234 -65.20 1.22 39.54
C VAL A 234 -63.86 1.90 39.81
N SER A 235 -62.96 1.87 38.83
CA SER A 235 -61.71 2.62 38.91
C SER A 235 -61.98 4.12 38.75
N LYS A 236 -62.03 4.87 39.87
CA LYS A 236 -61.52 6.24 39.87
C LYS A 236 -60.29 6.26 40.77
N SER A 237 -59.16 6.66 40.19
CA SER A 237 -57.92 6.87 40.92
C SER A 237 -58.14 7.82 42.11
N LEU A 238 -57.54 7.50 43.25
CA LEU A 238 -57.44 8.43 44.39
C LEU A 238 -56.74 9.72 43.92
N TYR A 239 -57.47 10.84 43.92
CA TYR A 239 -56.92 12.16 43.57
C TYR A 239 -56.24 12.77 44.79
N ILE A 240 -54.91 12.84 44.77
CA ILE A 240 -54.11 13.50 45.81
C ILE A 240 -53.94 14.98 45.43
N PRO A 241 -54.33 15.95 46.29
CA PRO A 241 -54.17 17.38 46.01
C PRO A 241 -52.71 17.75 45.76
N ARG A 242 -52.46 18.58 44.73
CA ARG A 242 -51.14 19.09 44.37
C ARG A 242 -51.04 20.56 44.79
N MET A 243 -50.01 20.93 45.54
CA MET A 243 -49.78 22.30 45.99
C MET A 243 -48.30 22.57 46.23
N THR A 244 -47.85 23.80 46.14
CA THR A 244 -46.49 24.24 46.50
C THR A 244 -46.32 24.30 48.02
N THR A 245 -45.08 24.35 48.52
CA THR A 245 -44.80 24.54 49.96
C THR A 245 -45.50 25.78 50.52
N THR A 246 -45.52 26.89 49.76
CA THR A 246 -46.20 28.13 50.15
C THR A 246 -47.72 27.98 50.21
N GLU A 247 -48.34 27.25 49.29
CA GLU A 247 -49.79 27.00 49.32
C GLU A 247 -50.18 26.06 50.48
N ARG A 248 -49.35 25.04 50.75
CA ARG A 248 -49.50 24.13 51.90
C ARG A 248 -49.43 24.87 53.23
N ASP A 249 -48.44 25.75 53.40
CA ASP A 249 -48.22 26.47 54.66
C ASP A 249 -49.24 27.59 54.90
N ASN A 250 -49.99 27.97 53.87
CA ASN A 250 -51.08 28.95 53.92
C ASN A 250 -52.47 28.32 53.76
N LEU A 251 -52.62 27.01 54.01
CA LEU A 251 -53.94 26.42 54.15
C LEU A 251 -54.64 27.14 55.31
N GLY A 252 -55.67 27.93 55.03
CA GLY A 252 -56.38 28.75 56.01
C GLY A 252 -57.16 27.98 57.08
N PHE A 253 -56.79 26.73 57.32
CA PHE A 253 -57.31 25.83 58.33
C PHE A 253 -56.21 24.84 58.75
N THR A 254 -56.26 24.40 60.00
CA THR A 254 -55.44 23.28 60.49
C THR A 254 -56.25 21.99 60.29
N PRO A 255 -55.77 21.00 59.51
CA PRO A 255 -56.48 19.73 59.35
C PRO A 255 -56.68 19.04 60.69
N SER A 256 -57.91 18.62 61.01
CA SER A 256 -58.24 17.89 62.24
C SER A 256 -57.91 16.39 62.17
N GLU A 257 -57.49 15.90 61.00
CA GLU A 257 -57.12 14.52 60.68
C GLU A 257 -55.93 14.50 59.71
N ALA A 258 -55.35 13.32 59.47
CA ALA A 258 -54.19 13.18 58.61
C ALA A 258 -54.48 13.60 57.15
N LEU A 259 -53.72 14.58 56.63
CA LEU A 259 -53.87 15.11 55.27
C LEU A 259 -52.68 14.72 54.41
N ILE A 260 -52.92 14.03 53.29
CA ILE A 260 -51.88 13.68 52.30
C ILE A 260 -51.98 14.63 51.11
N ILE A 261 -50.86 15.25 50.74
CA ILE A 261 -50.72 16.09 49.55
C ILE A 261 -49.54 15.62 48.70
N PHE A 262 -49.48 16.07 47.45
CA PHE A 262 -48.26 16.08 46.66
C PHE A 262 -47.70 17.51 46.62
N ASN A 263 -46.60 17.74 47.33
CA ASN A 263 -45.88 19.00 47.29
C ASN A 263 -45.13 19.13 45.96
N THR A 264 -45.54 20.08 45.12
CA THR A 264 -44.95 20.28 43.79
C THR A 264 -43.60 20.99 43.83
N THR A 265 -43.28 21.70 44.91
CA THR A 265 -41.98 22.33 45.12
C THR A 265 -40.92 21.26 45.44
N ASP A 266 -41.22 20.39 46.39
CA ASP A 266 -40.29 19.34 46.85
C ASP A 266 -40.40 18.04 46.02
N LYS A 267 -41.41 17.95 45.16
CA LYS A 267 -41.80 16.74 44.40
C LYS A 267 -42.02 15.51 45.30
N CYS A 268 -42.52 15.76 46.51
CA CYS A 268 -42.77 14.75 47.53
C CYS A 268 -44.26 14.63 47.84
N MET A 269 -44.75 13.40 48.00
CA MET A 269 -45.94 13.15 48.80
C MET A 269 -45.63 13.46 50.26
N GLN A 270 -46.45 14.29 50.88
CA GLN A 270 -46.33 14.72 52.27
C GLN A 270 -47.60 14.37 53.04
N ILE A 271 -47.46 13.99 54.31
CA ILE A 271 -48.55 13.79 55.26
C ILE A 271 -48.44 14.85 56.36
N TYR A 272 -49.57 15.44 56.73
CA TYR A 272 -49.70 16.24 57.93
C TYR A 272 -50.30 15.37 59.03
N GLU A 273 -49.59 15.22 60.15
CA GLU A 273 -50.07 14.51 61.33
C GLU A 273 -49.39 15.08 62.58
N ASN A 274 -50.09 15.13 63.72
CA ASN A 274 -49.54 15.64 64.99
C ASN A 274 -48.90 17.04 64.89
N ASP A 275 -49.56 17.96 64.17
CA ASP A 275 -49.10 19.33 63.90
C ASP A 275 -47.80 19.47 63.08
N VAL A 276 -47.33 18.39 62.43
CA VAL A 276 -46.08 18.40 61.64
C VAL A 276 -46.29 17.83 60.23
N TRP A 277 -45.68 18.47 59.23
CA TRP A 277 -45.57 17.94 57.88
C TRP A 277 -44.38 16.99 57.75
N SER A 278 -44.62 15.76 57.29
CA SER A 278 -43.60 14.74 57.04
C SER A 278 -43.64 14.24 55.60
N ASN A 279 -42.49 13.93 55.01
CA ASN A 279 -42.43 13.32 53.68
C ASN A 279 -42.76 11.82 53.76
N ILE A 280 -43.68 11.36 52.90
CA ILE A 280 -44.02 9.93 52.74
C ILE A 280 -43.15 9.31 51.64
N TRP A 281 -43.06 9.98 50.49
CA TRP A 281 -42.35 9.46 49.31
C TRP A 281 -42.04 10.58 48.32
N CYS A 282 -40.86 10.60 47.69
CA CYS A 282 -40.46 11.65 46.75
C CYS A 282 -40.08 11.09 45.38
N PHE A 283 -40.48 11.77 44.30
CA PHE A 283 -40.06 11.44 42.94
C PHE A 283 -38.66 11.98 42.63
N ASN A 284 -37.80 11.15 42.00
CA ASN A 284 -36.44 11.50 41.54
C ASN A 284 -35.49 12.03 42.62
N CYS A 285 -35.63 11.58 43.87
CA CYS A 285 -34.73 11.99 44.96
C CYS A 285 -33.41 11.20 45.03
N ALA A 286 -33.27 10.06 44.34
CA ALA A 286 -32.03 9.27 44.35
C ALA A 286 -30.94 9.93 43.48
N PRO A 287 -29.70 10.05 43.97
CA PRO A 287 -28.59 10.63 43.21
C PRO A 287 -28.20 9.72 42.03
N ALA A 288 -27.95 10.30 40.85
CA ALA A 288 -27.37 9.57 39.72
C ALA A 288 -26.42 10.47 38.89
N PHE A 289 -25.20 9.99 38.63
CA PHE A 289 -24.17 10.76 37.93
C PHE A 289 -24.52 11.01 36.45
N ILE A 290 -24.30 12.26 36.03
CA ILE A 290 -24.29 12.73 34.63
C ILE A 290 -22.84 12.87 34.17
N ILE A 291 -21.97 13.42 35.03
CA ILE A 291 -20.54 13.63 34.75
C ILE A 291 -19.72 13.02 35.89
N GLN A 292 -18.83 12.11 35.51
CA GLN A 292 -17.82 11.53 36.39
C GLN A 292 -16.57 12.43 36.44
N PRO A 293 -15.76 12.38 37.51
CA PRO A 293 -14.49 13.10 37.52
C PRO A 293 -13.52 12.46 36.53
N VAL A 294 -12.48 13.20 36.14
CA VAL A 294 -11.43 12.73 35.23
C VAL A 294 -10.05 12.83 35.88
N THR A 295 -9.15 11.92 35.52
CA THR A 295 -7.74 11.96 35.96
C THR A 295 -7.11 13.30 35.63
N GLN A 296 -6.39 13.87 36.61
CA GLN A 296 -5.70 15.16 36.47
C GLN A 296 -4.19 14.92 36.44
N THR A 297 -3.48 15.58 35.53
CA THR A 297 -2.01 15.58 35.47
C THR A 297 -1.51 17.01 35.62
N ILE A 298 -0.76 17.27 36.68
CA ILE A 298 -0.26 18.60 37.04
C ILE A 298 1.20 18.54 37.49
N CYS A 299 1.75 19.71 37.77
CA CYS A 299 3.06 19.82 38.39
C CYS A 299 2.96 20.16 39.86
N SER A 300 4.00 19.80 40.60
CA SER A 300 4.14 20.12 42.01
C SER A 300 3.93 21.62 42.19
N GLU A 301 3.23 21.97 43.27
CA GLU A 301 2.94 23.33 43.70
C GLU A 301 1.95 24.09 42.80
N THR A 302 1.31 23.39 41.86
CA THR A 302 0.21 23.97 41.05
C THR A 302 -1.17 23.56 41.58
N ASN A 303 -2.22 24.17 41.03
CA ASN A 303 -3.60 23.96 41.45
C ASN A 303 -4.33 23.05 40.46
N THR A 304 -5.31 22.29 40.94
CA THR A 304 -6.20 21.47 40.10
C THR A 304 -7.58 21.34 40.73
N ASN A 305 -8.54 20.81 39.99
CA ASN A 305 -9.88 20.53 40.48
C ASN A 305 -10.45 19.23 39.91
N PHE A 306 -11.29 18.58 40.71
CA PHE A 306 -12.14 17.47 40.29
C PHE A 306 -13.59 17.93 40.32
N PHE A 307 -14.38 17.48 39.35
CA PHE A 307 -15.77 17.91 39.16
C PHE A 307 -16.69 16.72 38.94
N VAL A 308 -17.88 16.78 39.52
CA VAL A 308 -18.98 15.83 39.27
C VAL A 308 -20.29 16.57 39.00
N SER A 309 -21.18 15.96 38.25
CA SER A 309 -22.55 16.45 38.06
C SER A 309 -23.53 15.28 38.20
N LEU A 310 -24.65 15.50 38.87
CA LEU A 310 -25.66 14.48 39.15
C LEU A 310 -27.08 15.02 38.97
N THR A 311 -28.01 14.10 38.72
CA THR A 311 -29.45 14.30 38.95
C THR A 311 -29.79 13.97 40.41
N GLY A 312 -30.91 14.52 40.92
CA GLY A 312 -31.41 14.32 42.28
C GLY A 312 -31.68 15.63 43.02
N THR A 313 -32.33 15.56 44.17
CA THR A 313 -32.68 16.72 45.03
C THR A 313 -32.16 16.50 46.44
N ASN A 314 -31.79 17.57 47.15
CA ASN A 314 -31.21 17.51 48.50
C ASN A 314 -29.94 16.63 48.57
N LEU A 315 -29.05 16.80 47.57
CA LEU A 315 -27.82 16.05 47.46
C LEU A 315 -26.78 16.51 48.48
N VAL A 316 -26.18 15.54 49.18
CA VAL A 316 -25.06 15.76 50.11
C VAL A 316 -23.85 15.07 49.53
N TYR A 317 -22.81 15.86 49.26
CA TYR A 317 -21.56 15.41 48.66
C TYR A 317 -20.51 15.19 49.75
N GLN A 318 -19.66 14.19 49.56
CA GLN A 318 -18.46 13.97 50.36
C GLN A 318 -17.34 13.45 49.46
N TRP A 319 -16.33 14.30 49.21
CA TRP A 319 -15.13 13.87 48.51
C TRP A 319 -14.25 13.00 49.41
N GLN A 320 -13.64 11.98 48.80
CA GLN A 320 -12.76 11.03 49.47
C GLN A 320 -11.44 10.92 48.71
N ILE A 321 -10.36 10.71 49.46
CA ILE A 321 -9.01 10.47 48.97
C ILE A 321 -8.56 9.06 49.33
N SER A 322 -7.79 8.44 48.45
CA SER A 322 -7.09 7.19 48.70
C SER A 322 -5.61 7.35 48.40
N THR A 323 -4.77 6.96 49.35
CA THR A 323 -3.30 7.03 49.26
C THR A 323 -2.66 5.66 48.99
N ASP A 324 -3.46 4.60 48.92
CA ASP A 324 -3.04 3.20 48.79
C ASP A 324 -3.58 2.54 47.50
N GLY A 325 -3.79 3.34 46.45
CA GLY A 325 -4.23 2.86 45.14
C GLY A 325 -5.72 2.49 45.06
N GLY A 326 -6.53 2.89 46.03
CA GLY A 326 -7.99 2.68 46.05
C GLY A 326 -8.46 1.61 47.02
N SER A 327 -7.57 1.08 47.88
CA SER A 327 -7.90 0.01 48.83
C SER A 327 -8.63 0.55 50.05
N THR A 328 -8.19 1.70 50.57
CA THR A 328 -8.86 2.45 51.64
C THR A 328 -9.16 3.88 51.20
N TRP A 329 -10.20 4.46 51.79
CA TRP A 329 -10.73 5.77 51.44
C TRP A 329 -11.02 6.59 52.69
N SER A 330 -10.54 7.83 52.70
CA SER A 330 -10.72 8.79 53.80
C SER A 330 -11.49 10.01 53.31
N ASP A 331 -12.43 10.51 54.11
CA ASP A 331 -13.18 11.72 53.81
C ASP A 331 -12.26 12.95 53.83
N ILE A 332 -12.38 13.78 52.80
CA ILE A 332 -11.65 15.04 52.67
C ILE A 332 -12.42 16.13 53.43
N SER A 333 -11.70 16.95 54.20
CA SER A 333 -12.23 18.16 54.83
C SER A 333 -11.61 19.41 54.21
N ASN A 334 -12.36 20.52 54.19
CA ASN A 334 -11.85 21.81 53.70
C ASN A 334 -10.73 22.33 54.62
N GLY A 335 -9.69 22.94 54.04
CA GLY A 335 -8.52 23.44 54.76
C GLY A 335 -7.22 22.72 54.38
N GLY A 336 -6.21 22.77 55.25
CA GLY A 336 -4.86 22.30 54.95
C GLY A 336 -3.99 23.36 54.27
N THR A 337 -2.71 23.04 54.04
CA THR A 337 -1.72 23.96 53.45
C THR A 337 -0.97 23.38 52.25
N ASN A 338 -0.95 22.05 52.07
CA ASN A 338 -0.14 21.40 51.03
C ASN A 338 -0.68 19.98 50.68
N PRO A 339 -1.75 19.84 49.88
CA PRO A 339 -2.55 20.92 49.30
C PRO A 339 -3.58 21.47 50.30
N ALA A 340 -4.06 22.68 50.01
CA ALA A 340 -5.28 23.19 50.63
C ALA A 340 -6.51 22.73 49.82
N TYR A 341 -7.48 22.10 50.49
CA TYR A 341 -8.73 21.66 49.90
C TYR A 341 -9.84 22.69 50.09
N SER A 342 -10.65 22.87 49.06
CA SER A 342 -11.94 23.58 49.16
C SER A 342 -13.01 22.91 48.32
N GLY A 343 -14.26 22.99 48.76
CA GLY A 343 -15.40 22.35 48.08
C GLY A 343 -15.56 20.85 48.38
N ALA A 344 -15.00 20.33 49.47
CA ALA A 344 -15.05 18.90 49.84
C ALA A 344 -16.47 18.33 50.00
N THR A 345 -17.46 19.18 50.25
CA THR A 345 -18.90 18.82 50.31
C THR A 345 -19.72 19.47 49.19
N SER A 346 -19.09 19.73 48.05
CA SER A 346 -19.71 20.35 46.88
C SER A 346 -19.45 19.56 45.60
N LEU A 347 -20.06 20.01 44.50
CA LEU A 347 -19.90 19.40 43.17
C LEU A 347 -18.49 19.53 42.57
N SER A 348 -17.63 20.40 43.13
CA SER A 348 -16.25 20.59 42.69
C SER A 348 -15.30 20.62 43.87
N LEU A 349 -14.28 19.76 43.85
CA LEU A 349 -13.18 19.77 44.79
C LEU A 349 -11.99 20.50 44.17
N SER A 350 -11.54 21.59 44.79
CA SER A 350 -10.34 22.32 44.38
C SER A 350 -9.18 21.99 45.31
N LEU A 351 -8.02 21.72 44.71
CA LEU A 351 -6.75 21.50 45.40
C LEU A 351 -5.80 22.64 45.00
N VAL A 352 -5.25 23.34 46.00
CA VAL A 352 -4.31 24.44 45.80
C VAL A 352 -2.94 24.02 46.32
N ASN A 353 -1.89 24.33 45.55
CA ASN A 353 -0.50 24.04 45.88
C ASN A 353 -0.26 22.54 46.15
N VAL A 354 -0.48 21.68 45.15
CA VAL A 354 -0.39 20.22 45.31
C VAL A 354 1.07 19.74 45.30
N PRO A 355 1.59 19.09 46.35
CA PRO A 355 2.97 18.61 46.37
C PRO A 355 3.14 17.30 45.59
N VAL A 356 4.35 17.01 45.11
CA VAL A 356 4.68 15.79 44.35
C VAL A 356 4.34 14.47 45.08
N SER A 357 4.27 14.48 46.41
CA SER A 357 3.88 13.32 47.22
C SER A 357 2.45 12.82 46.93
N PHE A 358 1.62 13.63 46.28
CA PHE A 358 0.27 13.29 45.86
C PHE A 358 0.21 12.50 44.55
N ASN A 359 1.36 12.28 43.91
CA ASN A 359 1.42 11.49 42.69
C ASN A 359 0.90 10.07 42.92
N GLY A 360 -0.10 9.67 42.14
CA GLY A 360 -0.74 8.35 42.22
C GLY A 360 -1.89 8.25 43.21
N TYR A 361 -2.17 9.30 44.00
CA TYR A 361 -3.34 9.32 44.89
C TYR A 361 -4.63 9.34 44.07
N LYS A 362 -5.68 8.71 44.60
CA LYS A 362 -6.98 8.62 43.95
C LYS A 362 -8.04 9.47 44.65
N PHE A 363 -8.96 9.99 43.87
CA PHE A 363 -10.07 10.83 44.33
C PHE A 363 -11.40 10.25 43.83
N ARG A 364 -12.42 10.29 44.68
CA ARG A 364 -13.82 9.96 44.32
C ARG A 364 -14.78 10.78 45.15
N CYS A 365 -16.02 10.91 44.69
CA CYS A 365 -17.09 11.59 45.41
C CYS A 365 -18.18 10.59 45.80
N ASN A 366 -18.50 10.53 47.10
CA ASN A 366 -19.67 9.81 47.59
C ASN A 366 -20.83 10.80 47.72
N VAL A 367 -21.97 10.47 47.13
CA VAL A 367 -23.14 11.35 47.10
C VAL A 367 -24.34 10.62 47.68
N SER A 368 -24.95 11.23 48.69
CA SER A 368 -26.17 10.73 49.33
C SER A 368 -27.32 11.72 49.15
N ALA A 369 -28.53 11.25 49.37
CA ALA A 369 -29.74 12.06 49.41
C ALA A 369 -30.65 11.53 50.52
N ALA A 370 -31.76 12.23 50.79
CA ALA A 370 -32.77 11.80 51.76
C ALA A 370 -33.40 10.43 51.43
N CYS A 371 -33.31 10.01 50.16
CA CYS A 371 -33.75 8.70 49.70
C CYS A 371 -32.54 7.82 49.33
N PRO A 372 -32.39 6.61 49.90
CA PRO A 372 -31.38 5.63 49.48
C PRO A 372 -31.62 5.12 48.04
N PRO A 373 -30.59 4.56 47.36
CA PRO A 373 -29.22 4.38 47.83
C PRO A 373 -28.32 5.61 47.57
N ALA A 374 -27.27 5.76 48.38
CA ALA A 374 -26.15 6.64 48.04
C ALA A 374 -25.38 6.06 46.85
N VAL A 375 -24.75 6.92 46.06
CA VAL A 375 -23.93 6.54 44.90
C VAL A 375 -22.51 7.06 45.05
N THR A 376 -21.53 6.32 44.54
CA THR A 376 -20.12 6.71 44.57
C THR A 376 -19.62 6.89 43.14
N SER A 377 -18.87 7.96 42.90
CA SER A 377 -18.26 8.25 41.59
C SER A 377 -17.17 7.24 41.25
N ASP A 378 -16.75 7.25 39.99
CA ASP A 378 -15.51 6.58 39.59
C ASP A 378 -14.31 7.16 40.35
N ALA A 379 -13.32 6.31 40.61
CA ALA A 379 -12.07 6.69 41.25
C ALA A 379 -11.05 7.15 40.19
N VAL A 380 -10.62 8.40 40.27
CA VAL A 380 -9.64 8.99 39.33
C VAL A 380 -8.30 9.25 39.98
N VAL A 381 -7.23 9.23 39.20
CA VAL A 381 -5.86 9.42 39.70
C VAL A 381 -5.45 10.89 39.61
N LEU A 382 -4.64 11.35 40.56
CA LEU A 382 -3.89 12.60 40.48
C LEU A 382 -2.42 12.30 40.19
N ASN A 383 -1.96 12.79 39.06
CA ASN A 383 -0.63 12.59 38.52
C ASN A 383 0.18 13.88 38.74
N VAL A 384 1.21 13.85 39.61
CA VAL A 384 1.98 15.05 39.99
C VAL A 384 3.47 14.85 39.70
N GLY A 385 4.06 15.70 38.86
CA GLY A 385 5.50 15.70 38.57
C GLY A 385 6.23 16.95 39.05
N SER A 386 7.56 16.91 39.16
CA SER A 386 8.37 18.07 39.60
C SER A 386 9.58 18.38 38.71
N THR A 387 9.85 17.57 37.69
CA THR A 387 11.02 17.73 36.82
C THR A 387 10.62 18.30 35.46
N PRO A 388 11.10 19.48 35.05
CA PRO A 388 10.93 19.97 33.68
C PRO A 388 11.66 19.04 32.69
N PRO A 389 11.30 19.07 31.40
CA PRO A 389 11.97 18.25 30.39
C PRO A 389 13.42 18.72 30.24
N SER A 390 14.34 17.78 30.11
CA SER A 390 15.73 18.06 29.73
C SER A 390 16.12 17.15 28.57
N ILE A 391 16.99 17.61 27.67
CA ILE A 391 17.50 16.78 26.58
C ILE A 391 18.89 16.28 26.96
N THR A 392 19.02 14.97 27.14
CA THR A 392 20.24 14.28 27.60
C THR A 392 21.02 13.65 26.46
N SER A 393 20.37 13.31 25.36
CA SER A 393 21.01 12.87 24.13
C SER A 393 20.51 13.72 22.97
N GLN A 394 21.47 14.36 22.28
CA GLN A 394 21.20 15.22 21.14
C GLN A 394 21.12 14.38 19.85
N PRO A 395 20.31 14.79 18.86
CA PRO A 395 20.30 14.12 17.58
C PRO A 395 21.62 14.40 16.84
N ASN A 396 21.96 13.54 15.87
CA ASN A 396 23.13 13.71 15.00
C ASN A 396 22.69 14.05 13.57
N ASN A 397 23.57 14.74 12.81
CA ASN A 397 23.38 14.91 11.36
C ASN A 397 23.24 13.54 10.69
N GLN A 398 22.39 13.44 9.67
CA GLN A 398 22.11 12.18 8.96
C GLN A 398 22.35 12.36 7.47
N ALA A 399 23.00 11.38 6.85
CA ALA A 399 22.96 11.21 5.40
C ALA A 399 21.77 10.32 5.04
N LEU A 400 21.09 10.64 3.94
CA LEU A 400 19.93 9.87 3.51
C LEU A 400 20.38 8.51 2.94
N SER A 401 19.69 7.44 3.32
CA SER A 401 20.03 6.09 2.88
C SER A 401 19.77 5.86 1.40
N ASN A 402 20.30 4.76 0.84
CA ASN A 402 19.99 4.34 -0.53
C ASN A 402 18.50 4.06 -0.77
N SER A 403 17.73 3.81 0.29
CA SER A 403 16.27 3.60 0.26
C SER A 403 15.46 4.86 0.59
N TYR A 404 16.08 6.06 0.55
CA TYR A 404 15.42 7.34 0.80
C TYR A 404 14.83 7.47 2.21
N THR A 405 15.50 6.87 3.20
CA THR A 405 15.10 6.88 4.62
C THR A 405 16.18 7.46 5.53
N ALA A 406 15.77 8.11 6.63
CA ALA A 406 16.63 8.62 7.68
C ALA A 406 15.88 8.66 9.02
N SER A 407 16.60 8.71 10.14
CA SER A 407 16.00 8.83 11.47
C SER A 407 16.79 9.76 12.38
N PHE A 408 16.10 10.56 13.18
CA PHE A 408 16.68 11.40 14.22
C PHE A 408 16.13 10.97 15.57
N SER A 409 16.99 10.89 16.58
CA SER A 409 16.60 10.47 17.92
C SER A 409 17.13 11.44 18.97
N ILE A 410 16.34 11.66 20.01
CA ILE A 410 16.77 12.36 21.22
C ILE A 410 16.57 11.48 22.46
N GLY A 411 17.26 11.81 23.54
CA GLY A 411 16.97 11.31 24.88
C GLY A 411 16.42 12.42 25.73
N SER A 412 15.28 12.23 26.40
CA SER A 412 14.71 13.24 27.29
C SER A 412 14.06 12.63 28.52
N PRO A 413 14.71 12.67 29.70
CA PRO A 413 14.06 12.36 30.95
C PRO A 413 13.16 13.51 31.38
N GLY A 414 12.05 13.16 32.02
CA GLY A 414 11.09 14.11 32.58
C GLY A 414 9.74 13.45 32.80
N TYR A 415 8.91 14.09 33.60
CA TYR A 415 7.57 13.62 33.88
C TYR A 415 6.59 14.10 32.81
N GLY A 416 5.81 13.18 32.21
CA GLY A 416 4.74 13.52 31.28
C GLY A 416 5.18 14.36 30.07
N VAL A 417 6.37 14.07 29.52
CA VAL A 417 6.97 14.87 28.44
C VAL A 417 6.27 14.62 27.11
N ALA A 418 5.81 15.69 26.48
CA ALA A 418 5.35 15.73 25.10
C ALA A 418 6.48 16.20 24.19
N PHE A 419 6.56 15.62 23.00
CA PHE A 419 7.56 15.95 21.98
C PHE A 419 6.89 16.60 20.78
N GLN A 420 7.59 17.54 20.15
CA GLN A 420 7.21 18.12 18.87
C GLN A 420 8.47 18.29 18.02
N TRP A 421 8.60 17.51 16.95
CA TRP A 421 9.66 17.72 15.96
C TRP A 421 9.33 18.90 15.06
N GLN A 422 10.36 19.65 14.68
CA GLN A 422 10.30 20.79 13.78
C GLN A 422 11.30 20.63 12.64
N GLN A 423 10.95 21.15 11.46
CA GLN A 423 11.81 21.23 10.28
C GLN A 423 12.07 22.69 9.89
N SER A 424 13.20 22.94 9.25
CA SER A 424 13.58 24.24 8.73
C SER A 424 14.47 24.10 7.49
N PRO A 425 14.18 24.79 6.37
CA PRO A 425 15.04 24.77 5.18
C PRO A 425 16.41 25.44 5.40
N ASP A 426 16.51 26.41 6.31
CA ASP A 426 17.68 27.28 6.50
C ASP A 426 18.20 27.32 7.96
N GLY A 427 17.40 26.81 8.91
CA GLY A 427 17.69 26.85 10.34
C GLY A 427 17.20 28.11 11.05
N THR A 428 16.54 29.04 10.36
CA THR A 428 16.04 30.30 10.93
C THR A 428 14.56 30.21 11.30
N THR A 429 13.72 29.76 10.37
CA THR A 429 12.27 29.64 10.55
C THR A 429 11.89 28.18 10.72
N TRP A 430 11.20 27.85 11.80
CA TRP A 430 10.92 26.47 12.22
C TRP A 430 9.42 26.18 12.14
N ASN A 431 9.07 25.09 11.47
CA ASN A 431 7.69 24.63 11.33
C ASN A 431 7.52 23.27 12.00
N ASP A 432 6.40 23.09 12.69
CA ASP A 432 6.05 21.82 13.33
C ASP A 432 5.80 20.73 12.29
N ILE A 433 6.30 19.54 12.58
CA ILE A 433 6.12 18.33 11.78
C ILE A 433 4.91 17.55 12.31
N ALA A 434 4.02 17.16 11.42
CA ALA A 434 2.95 16.20 11.70
C ALA A 434 3.28 14.83 11.10
N ASN A 435 2.75 13.75 11.69
CA ASN A 435 2.86 12.41 11.10
C ASN A 435 2.07 12.33 9.77
N GLY A 436 2.57 11.52 8.84
CA GLY A 436 1.99 11.35 7.50
C GLY A 436 2.73 12.17 6.44
N GLY A 437 2.02 12.62 5.41
CA GLY A 437 2.60 13.22 4.20
C GLY A 437 2.85 12.19 3.10
N SER A 438 3.28 12.66 1.93
CA SER A 438 3.60 11.81 0.78
C SER A 438 5.06 11.90 0.35
N SER A 439 5.73 13.04 0.55
CA SER A 439 7.12 13.25 0.13
C SER A 439 7.73 14.49 0.84
N PRO A 440 8.40 14.33 1.99
CA PRO A 440 8.64 13.09 2.73
C PRO A 440 7.40 12.62 3.51
N VAL A 441 7.42 11.35 3.91
CA VAL A 441 6.51 10.77 4.90
C VAL A 441 7.19 10.79 6.26
N PHE A 442 6.57 11.43 7.24
CA PHE A 442 7.05 11.51 8.61
C PHE A 442 6.32 10.52 9.52
N SER A 443 7.05 9.89 10.44
CA SER A 443 6.45 9.12 11.55
C SER A 443 7.24 9.34 12.84
N GLY A 444 6.54 9.33 13.98
CA GLY A 444 7.15 9.60 15.29
C GLY A 444 7.38 11.09 15.58
N ALA A 445 6.69 12.01 14.89
CA ALA A 445 6.83 13.46 15.05
C ALA A 445 6.53 13.99 16.47
N THR A 446 5.80 13.22 17.27
CA THR A 446 5.51 13.50 18.68
C THR A 446 6.17 12.50 19.64
N THR A 447 7.25 11.87 19.21
CA THR A 447 8.00 10.88 19.99
C THR A 447 9.49 11.22 20.03
N VAL A 448 10.27 10.46 20.80
CA VAL A 448 11.73 10.62 20.90
C VAL A 448 12.48 10.26 19.61
N ILE A 449 11.84 9.58 18.66
CA ILE A 449 12.43 9.20 17.37
C ILE A 449 11.56 9.73 16.23
N LEU A 450 12.13 10.56 15.35
CA LEU A 450 11.52 10.95 14.09
C LEU A 450 12.09 10.08 12.96
N ASN A 451 11.23 9.38 12.23
CA ASN A 451 11.59 8.63 11.04
C ASN A 451 11.06 9.33 9.78
N LEU A 452 11.90 9.36 8.76
CA LEU A 452 11.61 9.91 7.44
C LEU A 452 11.69 8.80 6.40
N SER A 453 10.74 8.80 5.46
CA SER A 453 10.78 7.94 4.28
C SER A 453 10.28 8.69 3.05
N ASN A 454 10.60 8.18 1.86
CA ASN A 454 10.28 8.82 0.58
C ASN A 454 10.75 10.28 0.51
N VAL A 455 11.97 10.55 0.99
CA VAL A 455 12.50 11.92 1.07
C VAL A 455 12.96 12.41 -0.32
N PRO A 456 12.46 13.57 -0.82
CA PRO A 456 12.85 14.09 -2.12
C PRO A 456 14.20 14.85 -2.07
N PRO A 457 14.91 15.00 -3.20
CA PRO A 457 16.21 15.71 -3.26
C PRO A 457 16.16 17.17 -2.78
N SER A 458 15.00 17.82 -2.85
CA SER A 458 14.80 19.20 -2.38
C SER A 458 14.99 19.36 -0.86
N TYR A 459 15.00 18.26 -0.10
CA TYR A 459 15.27 18.25 1.33
C TYR A 459 16.77 18.26 1.68
N ASN A 460 17.65 18.33 0.69
CA ASN A 460 19.08 18.45 0.96
C ASN A 460 19.36 19.71 1.79
N ASN A 461 20.12 19.56 2.87
CA ASN A 461 20.45 20.58 3.87
C ASN A 461 19.29 21.05 4.78
N TYR A 462 18.13 20.40 4.73
CA TYR A 462 17.07 20.68 5.70
C TYR A 462 17.54 20.36 7.12
N LYS A 463 17.11 21.19 8.06
CA LYS A 463 17.42 21.07 9.48
C LYS A 463 16.23 20.58 10.29
N PHE A 464 16.51 19.78 11.30
CA PHE A 464 15.53 19.18 12.19
C PHE A 464 15.92 19.46 13.65
N ARG A 465 14.93 19.70 14.50
CA ARG A 465 15.10 19.77 15.95
C ARG A 465 13.84 19.29 16.66
N CYS A 466 13.96 18.89 17.91
CA CYS A 466 12.83 18.48 18.74
C CYS A 466 12.65 19.45 19.91
N ILE A 467 11.40 19.80 20.18
CA ILE A 467 10.99 20.50 21.40
C ILE A 467 10.40 19.45 22.34
N ALA A 468 10.93 19.35 23.56
CA ALA A 468 10.40 18.56 24.65
C ALA A 468 9.72 19.52 25.64
N SER A 469 8.45 19.28 25.95
CA SER A 469 7.62 20.14 26.80
C SER A 469 6.86 19.32 27.82
N ASN A 470 6.60 19.89 28.99
CA ASN A 470 5.63 19.37 29.95
C ASN A 470 5.01 20.54 30.71
N THR A 471 4.11 20.25 31.63
CA THR A 471 3.44 21.26 32.47
C THR A 471 4.34 21.88 33.55
N CYS A 472 5.59 21.40 33.73
CA CYS A 472 6.42 21.64 34.92
C CYS A 472 7.52 22.70 34.70
N GLY A 473 7.46 23.49 33.64
CA GLY A 473 8.38 24.59 33.42
C GLY A 473 8.67 24.87 31.94
N THR A 474 9.83 25.45 31.67
CA THR A 474 10.24 25.80 30.30
C THR A 474 10.55 24.55 29.47
N SER A 475 10.09 24.53 28.23
CA SER A 475 10.43 23.49 27.26
C SER A 475 11.93 23.44 26.96
N ALA A 476 12.47 22.24 26.79
CA ALA A 476 13.84 22.05 26.28
C ALA A 476 13.82 21.88 24.76
N THR A 477 14.77 22.50 24.05
CA THR A 477 14.90 22.37 22.59
C THR A 477 16.22 21.69 22.25
N SER A 478 16.20 20.72 21.33
CA SER A 478 17.40 20.02 20.89
C SER A 478 18.28 20.90 20.02
N ASN A 479 19.52 20.48 19.81
CA ASN A 479 20.36 21.01 18.75
C ASN A 479 19.68 20.80 17.39
N ALA A 480 19.91 21.74 16.47
CA ALA A 480 19.51 21.59 15.08
C ALA A 480 20.49 20.66 14.35
N VAL A 481 19.96 19.63 13.71
CA VAL A 481 20.72 18.66 12.91
C VAL A 481 20.35 18.76 11.44
N THR A 482 21.28 18.44 10.55
CA THR A 482 21.11 18.57 9.10
C THR A 482 20.92 17.21 8.45
N LEU A 483 20.00 17.13 7.48
CA LEU A 483 19.85 16.03 6.55
C LEU A 483 20.65 16.29 5.28
N THR A 484 21.53 15.37 4.90
CA THR A 484 22.39 15.50 3.72
C THR A 484 22.02 14.48 2.65
N ILE A 485 21.88 14.97 1.42
CA ILE A 485 21.71 14.19 0.19
C ILE A 485 22.89 14.56 -0.71
N SER A 486 23.61 13.57 -1.24
CA SER A 486 24.81 13.76 -2.03
C SER A 486 24.64 13.29 -3.48
N ILE A 487 25.61 13.61 -4.33
CA ILE A 487 25.76 12.95 -5.63
C ILE A 487 26.08 11.45 -5.45
N PRO A 488 25.91 10.60 -6.49
CA PRO A 488 26.18 9.16 -6.40
C PRO A 488 27.66 8.85 -6.12
N VAL A 489 27.93 7.64 -5.63
CA VAL A 489 29.29 7.10 -5.47
C VAL A 489 29.43 5.89 -6.37
N LEU A 490 30.47 5.89 -7.21
CA LEU A 490 30.70 4.87 -8.21
C LEU A 490 32.18 4.67 -8.54
N THR A 491 32.52 3.48 -9.04
CA THR A 491 33.84 3.15 -9.58
C THR A 491 33.74 2.78 -11.05
N THR A 492 34.80 3.03 -11.81
CA THR A 492 34.90 2.66 -13.23
C THR A 492 35.48 1.25 -13.34
N THR A 493 34.86 0.42 -14.18
CA THR A 493 35.35 -0.93 -14.48
C THR A 493 36.42 -0.87 -15.57
N GLU A 494 37.51 -1.62 -15.39
CA GLU A 494 38.59 -1.74 -16.39
C GLU A 494 38.04 -2.07 -17.79
N ALA A 495 38.70 -1.54 -18.83
CA ALA A 495 38.31 -1.82 -20.21
C ALA A 495 38.73 -3.23 -20.63
N TYR A 496 37.89 -3.91 -21.40
CA TYR A 496 38.12 -5.28 -21.89
C TYR A 496 37.46 -5.50 -23.25
N SER A 497 37.74 -6.65 -23.89
CA SER A 497 37.31 -6.94 -25.28
C SER A 497 37.67 -5.81 -26.25
N ILE A 498 38.88 -5.27 -26.09
CA ILE A 498 39.36 -4.12 -26.85
C ILE A 498 39.70 -4.58 -28.27
N THR A 499 39.15 -3.90 -29.26
CA THR A 499 39.45 -4.06 -30.69
C THR A 499 40.07 -2.77 -31.22
N SER A 500 40.27 -2.70 -32.53
CA SER A 500 40.73 -1.48 -33.20
C SER A 500 39.71 -0.34 -33.18
N THR A 501 38.40 -0.63 -33.05
CA THR A 501 37.33 0.39 -33.14
C THR A 501 36.29 0.34 -32.03
N THR A 502 36.36 -0.65 -31.14
CA THR A 502 35.42 -0.85 -30.03
C THR A 502 36.10 -1.31 -28.76
N ALA A 503 35.49 -1.07 -27.60
CA ALA A 503 35.89 -1.65 -26.32
C ALA A 503 34.68 -1.78 -25.40
N LEU A 504 34.73 -2.68 -24.41
CA LEU A 504 33.76 -2.75 -23.32
C LEU A 504 34.36 -2.15 -22.05
N SER A 505 33.55 -1.42 -21.30
CA SER A 505 33.88 -0.93 -19.95
C SER A 505 32.58 -0.88 -19.13
N GLY A 506 32.53 -0.09 -18.06
CA GLY A 506 31.34 0.05 -17.24
C GLY A 506 31.62 0.74 -15.92
N GLY A 507 30.75 0.51 -14.96
CA GLY A 507 30.94 1.01 -13.60
C GLY A 507 30.09 0.26 -12.58
N ASN A 508 30.38 0.51 -11.32
CA ASN A 508 29.59 0.01 -10.19
C ASN A 508 29.18 1.19 -9.31
N ILE A 509 27.88 1.46 -9.23
CA ILE A 509 27.33 2.50 -8.36
C ILE A 509 27.02 1.88 -7.00
N THR A 510 27.85 2.16 -6.00
CA THR A 510 27.74 1.60 -4.64
C THR A 510 26.81 2.41 -3.74
N SER A 511 26.58 3.69 -4.06
CA SER A 511 25.62 4.55 -3.37
C SER A 511 24.93 5.49 -4.35
N ASN A 512 23.63 5.69 -4.18
CA ASN A 512 22.87 6.69 -4.94
C ASN A 512 22.92 8.08 -4.29
N GLY A 513 23.61 8.23 -3.15
CA GLY A 513 23.71 9.49 -2.41
C GLY A 513 22.39 9.95 -1.77
N GLY A 514 21.39 9.08 -1.67
CA GLY A 514 20.07 9.43 -1.14
C GLY A 514 19.11 10.04 -2.18
N ALA A 515 19.44 10.03 -3.46
CA ALA A 515 18.52 10.45 -4.53
C ALA A 515 18.53 9.42 -5.68
N ALA A 516 17.40 9.24 -6.35
CA ALA A 516 17.30 8.30 -7.46
C ALA A 516 18.30 8.66 -8.58
N VAL A 517 19.04 7.65 -9.05
CA VAL A 517 19.95 7.78 -10.19
C VAL A 517 19.10 7.78 -11.46
N THR A 518 19.09 8.91 -12.18
CA THR A 518 18.29 9.17 -13.38
C THR A 518 19.04 8.90 -14.68
N ALA A 519 20.37 8.83 -14.63
CA ALA A 519 21.19 8.42 -15.76
C ALA A 519 22.50 7.80 -15.27
N ARG A 520 23.03 6.81 -15.99
CA ARG A 520 24.36 6.25 -15.78
C ARG A 520 24.98 5.82 -17.11
N GLY A 521 26.30 5.71 -17.13
CA GLY A 521 27.04 5.19 -18.27
C GLY A 521 28.54 5.40 -18.11
N VAL A 522 29.27 5.36 -19.21
CA VAL A 522 30.69 5.78 -19.26
C VAL A 522 30.87 6.92 -20.24
N CYS A 523 31.81 7.82 -19.94
CA CYS A 523 32.31 8.85 -20.84
C CYS A 523 33.79 8.61 -21.15
N TRP A 524 34.20 8.85 -22.40
CA TRP A 524 35.57 8.62 -22.87
C TRP A 524 36.06 9.70 -23.83
N SER A 525 37.38 9.90 -23.82
CA SER A 525 38.08 10.87 -24.66
C SER A 525 39.54 10.47 -24.83
N ILE A 526 40.22 11.06 -25.81
CA ILE A 526 41.69 10.99 -25.93
C ILE A 526 42.38 11.97 -24.96
N SER A 527 41.62 12.90 -24.36
CA SER A 527 42.09 13.79 -23.30
C SER A 527 41.73 13.23 -21.91
N PRO A 528 42.59 13.44 -20.88
CA PRO A 528 42.26 13.05 -19.51
C PRO A 528 41.03 13.78 -18.95
N ASN A 529 40.41 13.15 -17.95
CA ASN A 529 39.22 13.56 -17.21
C ASN A 529 37.97 13.73 -18.08
N PRO A 530 37.58 12.73 -18.90
CA PRO A 530 36.38 12.82 -19.72
C PRO A 530 35.14 13.04 -18.85
N THR A 531 34.19 13.78 -19.40
CA THR A 531 32.90 14.09 -18.80
C THR A 531 31.76 13.74 -19.75
N THR A 532 30.51 13.94 -19.34
CA THR A 532 29.34 13.79 -20.23
C THR A 532 29.28 14.84 -21.35
N ALA A 533 30.24 15.77 -21.45
CA ALA A 533 30.40 16.66 -22.60
C ALA A 533 31.24 16.04 -23.74
N ASP A 534 31.97 14.95 -23.47
CA ASP A 534 32.73 14.17 -24.44
C ASP A 534 31.87 13.06 -25.07
N ASN A 535 32.48 12.02 -25.64
CA ASN A 535 31.76 10.82 -26.02
C ASN A 535 31.27 10.09 -24.77
N TYR A 536 30.01 9.68 -24.76
CA TYR A 536 29.44 8.95 -23.63
C TYR A 536 28.35 7.96 -24.05
N THR A 537 28.03 7.04 -23.15
CA THR A 537 26.95 6.05 -23.30
C THR A 537 25.83 6.32 -22.32
N THR A 538 24.63 5.84 -22.61
CA THR A 538 23.49 5.84 -21.66
C THR A 538 23.09 4.39 -21.36
N ASN A 539 23.21 3.98 -20.11
CA ASN A 539 23.01 2.60 -19.64
C ASN A 539 21.90 2.50 -18.58
N GLY A 540 20.89 3.37 -18.70
CA GLY A 540 19.69 3.39 -17.87
C GLY A 540 19.84 4.12 -16.54
N THR A 541 19.12 3.62 -15.54
CA THR A 541 18.94 4.22 -14.20
C THR A 541 19.34 3.24 -13.09
N GLY A 542 19.31 3.70 -11.84
CA GLY A 542 19.52 2.86 -10.65
C GLY A 542 20.98 2.55 -10.30
N THR A 543 21.17 1.86 -9.18
CA THR A 543 22.49 1.48 -8.63
C THR A 543 22.98 0.13 -9.16
N GLY A 544 24.17 -0.30 -8.71
CA GLY A 544 24.78 -1.58 -9.08
C GLY A 544 25.73 -1.48 -10.28
N THR A 545 26.11 -2.65 -10.78
CA THR A 545 27.03 -2.78 -11.90
C THR A 545 26.33 -2.58 -13.24
N PHE A 546 27.03 -2.00 -14.20
CA PHE A 546 26.59 -1.88 -15.57
C PHE A 546 27.78 -2.00 -16.53
N THR A 547 27.48 -2.37 -17.78
CA THR A 547 28.46 -2.50 -18.85
C THR A 547 28.07 -1.58 -20.01
N SER A 548 29.08 -0.98 -20.63
CA SER A 548 28.92 -0.03 -21.73
C SER A 548 29.79 -0.46 -22.92
N ASN A 549 29.23 -0.35 -24.13
CA ASN A 549 29.95 -0.57 -25.38
C ASN A 549 30.46 0.77 -25.92
N LEU A 550 31.77 0.93 -25.99
CA LEU A 550 32.44 2.09 -26.57
C LEU A 550 32.66 1.80 -28.05
N THR A 551 32.17 2.70 -28.91
CA THR A 551 32.25 2.58 -30.37
C THR A 551 32.83 3.84 -30.99
N GLY A 552 33.24 3.76 -32.26
CA GLY A 552 33.82 4.90 -32.97
C GLY A 552 35.22 5.26 -32.43
N LEU A 553 35.93 4.27 -31.92
CA LEU A 553 37.31 4.44 -31.49
C LEU A 553 38.23 4.41 -32.70
N THR A 554 39.30 5.19 -32.64
CA THR A 554 40.40 5.10 -33.60
C THR A 554 41.35 4.00 -33.16
N LEU A 555 41.84 3.22 -34.11
CA LEU A 555 42.82 2.16 -33.90
C LEU A 555 44.17 2.73 -33.45
N GLY A 556 44.97 1.96 -32.71
CA GLY A 556 46.28 2.39 -32.21
C GLY A 556 46.27 3.66 -31.35
N THR A 557 45.18 3.94 -30.62
CA THR A 557 44.94 5.19 -29.89
C THR A 557 44.69 4.93 -28.41
N THR A 558 45.30 5.74 -27.54
CA THR A 558 45.03 5.73 -26.09
C THR A 558 43.75 6.51 -25.78
N TYR A 559 42.82 5.88 -25.06
CA TYR A 559 41.60 6.50 -24.54
C TYR A 559 41.59 6.49 -23.02
N TYR A 560 41.06 7.57 -22.44
CA TYR A 560 40.69 7.68 -21.03
C TYR A 560 39.19 7.47 -20.90
N VAL A 561 38.75 6.71 -19.89
CA VAL A 561 37.33 6.44 -19.64
C VAL A 561 37.00 6.59 -18.15
N ARG A 562 35.81 7.11 -17.89
CA ARG A 562 35.21 7.24 -16.56
C ARG A 562 33.76 6.80 -16.60
N SER A 563 33.33 6.05 -15.60
CA SER A 563 31.90 5.87 -15.33
C SER A 563 31.30 7.18 -14.83
N TYR A 564 30.03 7.44 -15.15
CA TYR A 564 29.25 8.55 -14.62
C TYR A 564 27.89 8.07 -14.12
N ALA A 565 27.35 8.78 -13.13
CA ALA A 565 25.97 8.62 -12.68
C ALA A 565 25.39 9.97 -12.23
N THR A 566 24.15 10.24 -12.63
CA THR A 566 23.42 11.47 -12.33
C THR A 566 22.24 11.15 -11.42
N ASN A 567 22.07 11.94 -10.36
CA ASN A 567 20.87 11.93 -9.53
C ASN A 567 20.29 13.36 -9.40
N GLY A 568 19.26 13.54 -8.58
CA GLY A 568 18.63 14.85 -8.35
C GLY A 568 19.53 15.92 -7.70
N ILE A 569 20.75 15.56 -7.26
CA ILE A 569 21.75 16.50 -6.72
C ILE A 569 22.79 16.89 -7.79
N GLY A 570 23.18 15.96 -8.67
CA GLY A 570 24.14 16.22 -9.73
C GLY A 570 24.76 14.95 -10.33
N THR A 571 25.83 15.15 -11.12
CA THR A 571 26.57 14.07 -11.78
C THR A 571 27.87 13.77 -11.05
N ALA A 572 28.05 12.52 -10.64
CA ALA A 572 29.29 11.98 -10.12
C ALA A 572 30.04 11.20 -11.21
N TYR A 573 31.36 11.11 -11.05
CA TYR A 573 32.23 10.38 -11.96
C TYR A 573 33.14 9.44 -11.17
N GLY A 574 33.31 8.22 -11.66
CA GLY A 574 34.23 7.24 -11.06
C GLY A 574 35.71 7.61 -11.26
N ASN A 575 36.59 6.73 -10.77
CA ASN A 575 38.02 6.81 -11.03
C ASN A 575 38.30 6.75 -12.54
N GLN A 576 39.32 7.48 -13.00
CA GLN A 576 39.77 7.37 -14.38
C GLN A 576 40.58 6.10 -14.58
N ILE A 577 40.36 5.46 -15.72
CA ILE A 577 41.25 4.43 -16.27
C ILE A 577 41.65 4.82 -17.70
N SER A 578 42.67 4.17 -18.23
CA SER A 578 43.10 4.34 -19.62
C SER A 578 43.31 2.99 -20.29
N PHE A 579 43.01 2.89 -21.58
CA PHE A 579 43.29 1.71 -22.39
C PHE A 579 43.79 2.12 -23.78
N TYR A 580 44.42 1.18 -24.49
CA TYR A 580 44.95 1.37 -25.83
C TYR A 580 44.18 0.48 -26.80
N THR A 581 43.64 1.04 -27.90
CA THR A 581 42.97 0.24 -28.93
C THR A 581 43.99 -0.59 -29.71
N ASN A 582 43.57 -1.77 -30.17
CA ASN A 582 44.47 -2.63 -30.94
C ASN A 582 44.87 -1.95 -32.25
N THR A 583 46.11 -2.18 -32.67
CA THR A 583 46.54 -1.92 -34.04
C THR A 583 46.07 -3.06 -34.95
N VAL A 584 46.27 -2.90 -36.26
CA VAL A 584 46.19 -4.01 -37.20
C VAL A 584 47.57 -4.65 -37.34
N ASP A 585 47.62 -5.98 -37.36
CA ASP A 585 48.87 -6.73 -37.47
C ASP A 585 49.08 -7.24 -38.90
N ILE A 586 50.34 -7.32 -39.35
CA ILE A 586 50.70 -7.92 -40.63
C ILE A 586 50.22 -9.38 -40.66
N GLY A 587 49.51 -9.76 -41.72
CA GLY A 587 48.88 -11.07 -41.87
C GLY A 587 47.42 -11.14 -41.39
N GLN A 588 46.89 -10.10 -40.72
CA GLN A 588 45.49 -10.04 -40.31
C GLN A 588 44.57 -9.80 -41.51
N SER A 589 43.42 -10.49 -41.56
CA SER A 589 42.36 -10.15 -42.52
C SER A 589 41.74 -8.79 -42.16
N TYR A 590 41.80 -7.84 -43.08
CA TYR A 590 41.33 -6.46 -42.89
C TYR A 590 40.85 -5.86 -44.21
N GLN A 591 39.68 -5.20 -44.17
CA GLN A 591 39.03 -4.51 -45.31
C GLN A 591 39.15 -5.23 -46.67
N GLY A 592 38.70 -6.50 -46.71
CA GLY A 592 38.61 -7.28 -47.95
C GLY A 592 39.90 -8.02 -48.37
N GLY A 593 41.02 -7.80 -47.68
CA GLY A 593 42.28 -8.50 -47.94
C GLY A 593 43.05 -8.85 -46.66
N ILE A 594 44.38 -8.96 -46.79
CA ILE A 594 45.31 -9.25 -45.71
C ILE A 594 46.27 -8.07 -45.54
N VAL A 595 46.46 -7.57 -44.31
CA VAL A 595 47.43 -6.49 -44.04
C VAL A 595 48.81 -6.96 -44.44
N ALA A 596 49.35 -6.36 -45.50
CA ALA A 596 50.64 -6.70 -46.08
C ALA A 596 51.78 -5.91 -45.46
N TYR A 597 51.49 -4.67 -45.07
CA TYR A 597 52.48 -3.78 -44.49
C TYR A 597 51.82 -2.65 -43.70
N VAL A 598 52.49 -2.19 -42.65
CA VAL A 598 52.11 -0.99 -41.88
C VAL A 598 53.24 0.03 -42.03
N LEU A 599 52.90 1.25 -42.44
CA LEU A 599 53.88 2.30 -42.70
C LEU A 599 54.70 2.62 -41.45
N GLN A 600 56.01 2.78 -41.64
CA GLN A 600 56.98 3.17 -40.64
C GLN A 600 57.25 4.69 -40.70
N PRO A 601 57.80 5.31 -39.64
CA PRO A 601 58.07 6.75 -39.60
C PRO A 601 58.91 7.32 -40.76
N SER A 602 59.70 6.48 -41.43
CA SER A 602 60.52 6.85 -42.59
C SER A 602 59.77 6.80 -43.93
N ASP A 603 58.59 6.21 -43.98
CA ASP A 603 57.90 5.92 -45.24
C ASP A 603 57.10 7.13 -45.74
N PRO A 604 57.07 7.36 -47.07
CA PRO A 604 56.17 8.34 -47.67
C PRO A 604 54.72 8.08 -47.28
N GLY A 605 54.04 9.10 -46.75
CA GLY A 605 52.64 9.01 -46.32
C GLY A 605 52.43 8.58 -44.86
N TYR A 606 53.49 8.32 -44.08
CA TYR A 606 53.37 8.10 -42.65
C TYR A 606 52.89 9.37 -41.92
N ASN A 607 51.89 9.21 -41.06
CA ASN A 607 51.38 10.26 -40.18
C ASN A 607 51.42 9.78 -38.74
N GLU A 608 52.12 10.51 -37.86
CA GLU A 608 52.22 10.16 -36.45
C GLU A 608 50.83 10.11 -35.79
N GLY A 609 50.52 9.00 -35.11
CA GLY A 609 49.22 8.77 -34.47
C GLY A 609 48.13 8.21 -35.40
N GLN A 610 48.44 7.90 -36.66
CA GLN A 610 47.53 7.19 -37.58
C GLN A 610 48.20 5.92 -38.09
N THR A 611 47.50 4.79 -38.10
CA THR A 611 48.01 3.57 -38.76
C THR A 611 47.49 3.53 -40.18
N HIS A 612 48.41 3.63 -41.13
CA HIS A 612 48.17 3.40 -42.55
C HIS A 612 49.04 2.25 -43.05
N GLY A 613 48.70 1.71 -44.21
CA GLY A 613 49.49 0.62 -44.76
C GLY A 613 49.00 0.09 -46.09
N LEU A 614 49.45 -1.11 -46.41
CA LEU A 614 49.07 -1.87 -47.59
C LEU A 614 48.26 -3.09 -47.19
N ILE A 615 47.21 -3.38 -47.93
CA ILE A 615 46.43 -4.61 -47.89
C ILE A 615 46.69 -5.35 -49.18
N ALA A 616 47.18 -6.59 -49.12
CA ALA A 616 47.28 -7.47 -50.26
C ALA A 616 46.00 -8.28 -50.45
N ALA A 617 45.67 -8.59 -51.69
CA ALA A 617 44.59 -9.53 -51.99
C ALA A 617 44.92 -10.92 -51.40
N PRO A 618 43.94 -11.72 -50.92
CA PRO A 618 44.22 -13.02 -50.28
C PRO A 618 44.77 -14.09 -51.24
N SER A 619 44.57 -13.95 -52.56
CA SER A 619 45.12 -14.84 -53.60
C SER A 619 45.66 -14.05 -54.79
N ASP A 620 46.43 -14.69 -55.68
CA ASP A 620 46.87 -14.09 -56.94
C ASP A 620 45.66 -13.84 -57.84
N GLN A 621 45.61 -12.67 -58.49
CA GLN A 621 44.57 -12.35 -59.48
C GLN A 621 44.90 -12.93 -60.86
N SER A 622 46.18 -13.21 -61.10
CA SER A 622 46.64 -13.89 -62.32
C SER A 622 47.87 -14.75 -62.04
N THR A 623 47.94 -15.90 -62.72
CA THR A 623 49.08 -16.82 -62.68
C THR A 623 50.13 -16.52 -63.76
N GLY A 624 49.89 -15.56 -64.65
CA GLY A 624 50.77 -15.21 -65.76
C GLY A 624 50.05 -14.34 -66.79
N VAL A 625 50.39 -13.06 -66.85
CA VAL A 625 49.87 -12.07 -67.81
C VAL A 625 50.97 -11.11 -68.25
N GLU A 626 50.77 -10.50 -69.42
CA GLU A 626 51.61 -9.41 -69.93
C GLU A 626 51.45 -8.17 -69.04
N TRP A 627 52.52 -7.38 -68.93
CA TRP A 627 52.54 -6.19 -68.09
C TRP A 627 51.70 -5.05 -68.68
N GLY A 628 51.93 -4.75 -69.97
CA GLY A 628 51.41 -3.57 -70.66
C GLY A 628 51.69 -3.58 -72.17
N CYS A 629 51.62 -2.40 -72.79
CA CYS A 629 51.70 -2.25 -74.24
C CYS A 629 53.16 -2.14 -74.70
N TYR A 630 53.78 -3.30 -74.98
CA TYR A 630 55.16 -3.38 -75.46
C TYR A 630 55.46 -2.39 -76.60
N GLY A 631 56.56 -1.66 -76.46
CA GLY A 631 57.03 -0.65 -77.41
C GLY A 631 56.49 0.77 -77.16
N THR A 632 55.69 0.98 -76.11
CA THR A 632 55.06 2.27 -75.79
C THR A 632 55.48 2.73 -74.40
N GLU A 633 56.12 3.90 -74.31
CA GLU A 633 56.46 4.51 -73.01
C GLU A 633 55.21 5.11 -72.36
N LEU A 634 54.90 4.70 -71.13
CA LEU A 634 53.69 5.09 -70.40
C LEU A 634 54.01 6.22 -69.41
N SER A 635 53.84 7.46 -69.87
CA SER A 635 54.12 8.67 -69.10
C SER A 635 53.47 8.65 -67.70
N GLY A 636 54.30 8.64 -66.65
CA GLY A 636 53.87 8.68 -65.24
C GLY A 636 53.90 7.31 -64.53
N ALA A 637 54.02 6.21 -65.28
CA ALA A 637 54.05 4.87 -64.72
C ALA A 637 55.42 4.43 -64.15
N ASP A 638 56.39 5.34 -64.01
CA ASP A 638 57.77 5.06 -63.59
C ASP A 638 58.00 5.18 -62.06
N GLY A 639 56.96 5.55 -61.29
CA GLY A 639 57.05 5.66 -59.83
C GLY A 639 57.45 4.34 -59.17
N ILE A 640 58.49 4.35 -58.33
CA ILE A 640 59.02 3.13 -57.67
C ILE A 640 58.70 3.04 -56.18
N ALA A 641 58.45 4.17 -55.52
CA ALA A 641 58.35 4.27 -54.06
C ALA A 641 57.03 3.70 -53.51
N ILE A 642 56.99 3.42 -52.21
CA ILE A 642 55.75 3.10 -51.50
C ILE A 642 54.73 4.24 -51.70
N GLY A 643 53.48 3.89 -52.04
CA GLY A 643 52.40 4.83 -52.29
C GLY A 643 52.25 5.29 -53.76
N THR A 644 53.14 4.87 -54.68
CA THR A 644 53.06 5.25 -56.10
C THR A 644 52.26 4.26 -56.97
N GLY A 645 52.01 3.04 -56.49
CA GLY A 645 51.42 1.98 -57.33
C GLY A 645 50.03 2.29 -57.86
N ALA A 646 49.20 2.98 -57.07
CA ALA A 646 47.86 3.38 -57.48
C ALA A 646 47.89 4.33 -58.67
N GLN A 647 48.71 5.38 -58.61
CA GLN A 647 48.84 6.35 -59.70
C GLN A 647 49.46 5.70 -60.93
N ASN A 648 50.51 4.88 -60.77
CA ASN A 648 51.09 4.15 -61.90
C ASN A 648 50.06 3.26 -62.59
N THR A 649 49.21 2.57 -61.83
CA THR A 649 48.18 1.70 -62.39
C THR A 649 47.21 2.52 -63.25
N ILE A 650 46.78 3.70 -62.78
CA ILE A 650 45.95 4.64 -63.54
C ILE A 650 46.64 5.09 -64.83
N ASP A 651 47.93 5.42 -64.74
CA ASP A 651 48.72 5.90 -65.88
C ASP A 651 48.91 4.79 -66.93
N ILE A 652 49.12 3.54 -66.50
CA ILE A 652 49.19 2.36 -67.38
C ILE A 652 47.86 2.16 -68.11
N ILE A 653 46.73 2.22 -67.40
CA ILE A 653 45.40 2.04 -68.00
C ILE A 653 45.06 3.16 -68.98
N THR A 654 45.53 4.38 -68.70
CA THR A 654 45.33 5.53 -69.57
C THR A 654 46.19 5.43 -70.83
N GLY A 655 47.43 4.97 -70.71
CA GLY A 655 48.38 4.87 -71.82
C GLY A 655 48.30 3.57 -72.63
N CYS A 656 47.72 2.50 -72.08
CA CYS A 656 47.61 1.18 -72.71
C CYS A 656 46.16 0.65 -72.68
N THR A 657 45.52 0.58 -73.85
CA THR A 657 44.11 0.14 -73.99
C THR A 657 43.94 -1.38 -74.07
N THR A 658 45.02 -2.15 -73.95
CA THR A 658 44.99 -3.61 -74.01
C THR A 658 44.29 -4.19 -72.78
N THR A 659 43.15 -4.85 -72.98
CA THR A 659 42.44 -5.54 -71.89
C THR A 659 43.17 -6.82 -71.48
N GLY A 660 43.18 -7.13 -70.18
CA GLY A 660 43.76 -8.36 -69.64
C GLY A 660 45.23 -8.29 -69.25
N ILE A 661 45.87 -7.12 -69.41
CA ILE A 661 47.21 -6.84 -68.87
C ILE A 661 47.20 -6.74 -67.35
N ALA A 662 48.38 -6.74 -66.73
CA ALA A 662 48.55 -6.73 -65.27
C ALA A 662 47.80 -5.58 -64.57
N ALA A 663 47.93 -4.36 -65.08
CA ALA A 663 47.24 -3.19 -64.52
C ALA A 663 45.71 -3.29 -64.70
N TYR A 664 45.23 -3.83 -65.84
CA TYR A 664 43.80 -3.94 -66.13
C TYR A 664 43.12 -4.90 -65.15
N ILE A 665 43.80 -5.98 -64.82
CA ILE A 665 43.31 -6.94 -63.82
C ILE A 665 43.21 -6.29 -62.44
N ALA A 666 44.15 -5.42 -62.08
CA ALA A 666 44.11 -4.73 -60.79
C ALA A 666 43.01 -3.67 -60.74
N ASP A 667 42.94 -2.79 -61.75
CA ASP A 667 41.99 -1.68 -61.84
C ASP A 667 40.52 -2.14 -61.92
N THR A 668 40.27 -3.29 -62.56
CA THR A 668 38.91 -3.86 -62.67
C THR A 668 38.54 -4.80 -61.52
N LEU A 669 39.43 -5.02 -60.55
CA LEU A 669 39.19 -5.94 -59.45
C LEU A 669 38.18 -5.38 -58.46
N ILE A 670 37.12 -6.14 -58.20
CA ILE A 670 36.22 -5.93 -57.07
C ILE A 670 36.35 -7.11 -56.12
N LEU A 671 36.93 -6.88 -54.95
CA LEU A 671 37.21 -7.91 -53.97
C LEU A 671 36.90 -7.42 -52.55
N GLY A 672 36.15 -8.24 -51.80
CA GLY A 672 35.76 -7.92 -50.42
C GLY A 672 34.85 -6.70 -50.27
N GLY A 673 34.20 -6.25 -51.36
CA GLY A 673 33.38 -5.03 -51.39
C GLY A 673 34.14 -3.75 -51.77
N TYR A 674 35.42 -3.87 -52.11
CA TYR A 674 36.31 -2.76 -52.45
C TYR A 674 36.72 -2.83 -53.93
N SER A 675 36.80 -1.66 -54.57
CA SER A 675 37.12 -1.49 -56.01
C SER A 675 38.32 -0.57 -56.26
N ASP A 676 39.08 -0.26 -55.21
CA ASP A 676 40.26 0.62 -55.20
C ASP A 676 41.57 -0.21 -55.20
N TRP A 677 41.53 -1.40 -55.79
CA TRP A 677 42.69 -2.28 -55.92
C TRP A 677 43.60 -1.81 -57.06
N TYR A 678 44.91 -1.95 -56.88
CA TYR A 678 45.91 -1.52 -57.85
C TYR A 678 47.12 -2.47 -57.90
N LEU A 679 47.92 -2.35 -58.96
CA LEU A 679 49.15 -3.12 -59.11
C LEU A 679 50.24 -2.44 -58.27
N PRO A 680 50.93 -3.14 -57.35
CA PRO A 680 51.88 -2.51 -56.43
C PRO A 680 53.08 -1.92 -57.17
N SER A 681 53.59 -0.76 -56.75
CA SER A 681 54.88 -0.26 -57.22
C SER A 681 56.02 -1.21 -56.84
N ARG A 682 57.20 -1.00 -57.40
CA ARG A 682 58.39 -1.82 -57.09
C ARG A 682 58.62 -1.96 -55.58
N ASP A 683 58.55 -0.87 -54.82
CA ASP A 683 58.84 -0.90 -53.38
C ASP A 683 57.66 -1.43 -52.56
N GLU A 684 56.40 -1.22 -53.00
CA GLU A 684 55.23 -1.86 -52.40
C GLU A 684 55.26 -3.38 -52.59
N LEU A 685 55.67 -3.85 -53.78
CA LEU A 685 55.84 -5.26 -54.09
C LEU A 685 56.94 -5.89 -53.22
N ASN A 686 57.98 -5.12 -52.88
CA ASN A 686 59.00 -5.56 -51.93
C ASN A 686 58.42 -5.74 -50.52
N MET A 687 57.52 -4.87 -50.08
CA MET A 687 56.86 -5.05 -48.79
C MET A 687 56.00 -6.32 -48.76
N LEU A 688 55.35 -6.65 -49.87
CA LEU A 688 54.64 -7.93 -50.03
C LEU A 688 55.60 -9.12 -49.94
N TYR A 689 56.78 -9.04 -50.57
CA TYR A 689 57.79 -10.10 -50.48
C TYR A 689 58.32 -10.28 -49.06
N LEU A 690 58.70 -9.20 -48.39
CA LEU A 690 59.23 -9.25 -47.02
C LEU A 690 58.22 -9.84 -46.03
N ASN A 691 56.92 -9.64 -46.28
CA ASN A 691 55.83 -10.12 -45.43
C ASN A 691 55.07 -11.32 -46.02
N LYS A 692 55.61 -11.96 -47.07
CA LYS A 692 54.91 -12.99 -47.86
C LYS A 692 54.43 -14.19 -47.03
N ASP A 693 55.14 -14.52 -45.96
CA ASP A 693 54.81 -15.67 -45.11
C ASP A 693 53.61 -15.37 -44.20
N ALA A 694 53.47 -14.11 -43.75
CA ALA A 694 52.33 -13.65 -42.98
C ALA A 694 51.09 -13.41 -43.86
N ILE A 695 51.29 -12.90 -45.08
CA ILE A 695 50.22 -12.67 -46.05
C ILE A 695 49.68 -13.99 -46.62
N GLY A 696 50.59 -14.91 -46.98
CA GLY A 696 50.27 -16.21 -47.54
C GLY A 696 49.84 -16.19 -49.01
N GLY A 697 49.73 -17.40 -49.59
CA GLY A 697 49.16 -17.61 -50.93
C GLY A 697 50.07 -17.27 -52.11
N PHE A 698 51.32 -16.86 -51.90
CA PHE A 698 52.26 -16.57 -52.99
C PHE A 698 52.89 -17.84 -53.56
N SER A 699 52.97 -17.92 -54.90
CA SER A 699 53.81 -18.89 -55.60
C SER A 699 55.27 -18.44 -55.72
N THR A 700 56.21 -19.39 -55.83
CA THR A 700 57.65 -19.15 -56.07
C THR A 700 57.92 -18.74 -57.53
N ASN A 701 57.50 -17.54 -57.93
CA ASN A 701 57.62 -17.02 -59.29
C ASN A 701 57.83 -15.49 -59.30
N GLY A 702 58.01 -14.88 -60.47
CA GLY A 702 58.01 -13.44 -60.67
C GLY A 702 56.62 -12.82 -60.62
N TYR A 703 56.52 -11.65 -59.98
CA TYR A 703 55.31 -10.84 -59.88
C TYR A 703 55.57 -9.46 -60.47
N TRP A 704 54.66 -9.01 -61.32
CA TRP A 704 54.73 -7.68 -61.88
C TRP A 704 54.55 -6.60 -60.81
N SER A 705 55.37 -5.55 -60.89
CA SER A 705 55.08 -4.27 -60.24
C SER A 705 54.43 -3.32 -61.25
N SER A 706 53.85 -2.22 -60.81
CA SER A 706 53.35 -1.15 -61.68
C SER A 706 54.43 -0.18 -62.16
N SER A 707 55.71 -0.40 -61.82
CA SER A 707 56.78 0.54 -62.14
C SER A 707 57.42 0.20 -63.49
N GLU A 708 57.22 1.06 -64.49
CA GLU A 708 57.86 1.00 -65.80
C GLU A 708 59.36 1.35 -65.69
N VAL A 709 60.20 0.74 -66.53
CA VAL A 709 61.62 1.11 -66.69
C VAL A 709 61.84 1.94 -67.95
N ASN A 710 61.20 1.53 -69.04
CA ASN A 710 61.19 2.15 -70.36
C ASN A 710 60.08 1.48 -71.17
N ALA A 711 59.83 1.98 -72.38
CA ALA A 711 58.83 1.51 -73.34
C ALA A 711 58.80 0.00 -73.69
N SER A 712 59.68 -0.82 -73.13
CA SER A 712 59.75 -2.25 -73.40
C SER A 712 59.95 -3.09 -72.15
N HIS A 713 60.19 -2.49 -70.98
CA HIS A 713 60.54 -3.22 -69.77
C HIS A 713 59.85 -2.65 -68.54
N ALA A 714 59.39 -3.55 -67.68
CA ALA A 714 58.81 -3.21 -66.39
C ALA A 714 59.51 -3.95 -65.25
N TRP A 715 59.44 -3.38 -64.05
CA TRP A 715 59.96 -4.00 -62.84
C TRP A 715 59.08 -5.18 -62.40
N LEU A 716 59.74 -6.26 -61.94
CA LEU A 716 59.13 -7.38 -61.24
C LEU A 716 59.99 -7.82 -60.06
N GLN A 717 59.41 -8.66 -59.20
CA GLN A 717 60.13 -9.28 -58.10
C GLN A 717 59.90 -10.79 -58.06
N ASN A 718 60.97 -11.55 -57.86
CA ASN A 718 60.89 -13.00 -57.70
C ASN A 718 60.63 -13.37 -56.24
N PHE A 719 59.49 -14.00 -55.98
CA PHE A 719 59.06 -14.37 -54.63
C PHE A 719 59.74 -15.63 -54.06
N ASN A 720 60.62 -16.27 -54.83
CA ASN A 720 61.48 -17.35 -54.36
C ASN A 720 62.72 -16.84 -53.60
N ASN A 721 63.34 -15.74 -54.07
CA ASN A 721 64.62 -15.25 -53.55
C ASN A 721 64.65 -13.74 -53.25
N GLY A 722 63.58 -13.01 -53.57
CA GLY A 722 63.45 -11.59 -53.30
C GLY A 722 64.09 -10.67 -54.33
N ASN A 723 64.77 -11.21 -55.33
CA ASN A 723 65.48 -10.39 -56.32
C ASN A 723 64.48 -9.55 -57.12
N GLN A 724 64.76 -8.25 -57.19
CA GLN A 724 64.08 -7.30 -58.07
C GLN A 724 64.87 -7.14 -59.35
N TYR A 725 64.20 -7.23 -60.48
CA TYR A 725 64.77 -7.09 -61.82
C TYR A 725 63.66 -6.66 -62.79
N PHE A 726 64.02 -6.41 -64.04
CA PHE A 726 63.07 -6.05 -65.07
C PHE A 726 63.02 -7.12 -66.16
N SER A 727 61.86 -7.28 -66.79
CA SER A 727 61.68 -8.15 -67.97
C SER A 727 60.91 -7.41 -69.04
N VAL A 728 60.86 -7.99 -70.23
CA VAL A 728 60.09 -7.44 -71.34
C VAL A 728 58.59 -7.50 -71.06
N GLU A 729 57.86 -6.46 -71.45
CA GLU A 729 56.45 -6.31 -71.05
C GLU A 729 55.49 -7.37 -71.60
N TYR A 730 55.87 -8.06 -72.68
CA TYR A 730 55.10 -9.18 -73.25
C TYR A 730 55.36 -10.53 -72.54
N ASP A 731 56.24 -10.57 -71.54
CA ASP A 731 56.43 -11.78 -70.73
C ASP A 731 55.27 -11.99 -69.76
N TYR A 732 55.04 -13.26 -69.39
CA TYR A 732 53.91 -13.67 -68.56
C TYR A 732 54.35 -13.85 -67.11
N PHE A 733 53.98 -12.91 -66.24
CA PHE A 733 54.23 -12.99 -64.79
C PHE A 733 52.97 -12.79 -63.96
N ARG A 734 53.06 -13.10 -62.67
CA ARG A 734 51.92 -13.12 -61.75
C ARG A 734 51.50 -11.72 -61.31
N VAL A 735 50.26 -11.61 -60.87
CA VAL A 735 49.71 -10.36 -60.31
C VAL A 735 49.12 -10.63 -58.94
N ARG A 736 49.60 -9.86 -57.96
CA ARG A 736 48.98 -9.73 -56.64
C ARG A 736 48.63 -8.27 -56.43
N CYS A 737 47.34 -7.98 -56.43
CA CYS A 737 46.86 -6.61 -56.25
C CYS A 737 46.96 -6.19 -54.78
N VAL A 738 47.13 -4.89 -54.57
CA VAL A 738 47.14 -4.25 -53.26
C VAL A 738 46.14 -3.09 -53.21
N ARG A 739 45.78 -2.65 -52.01
CA ARG A 739 45.09 -1.39 -51.76
C ARG A 739 45.68 -0.72 -50.51
N SER A 740 45.55 0.58 -50.38
CA SER A 740 45.98 1.33 -49.19
C SER A 740 44.84 1.48 -48.18
N PHE A 741 45.18 1.66 -46.90
CA PHE A 741 44.22 1.94 -45.82
C PHE A 741 44.78 2.92 -44.81
#